data_AF-A0A960XJJ0-F1
#
_entry.id   AF-A0A960XJJ0-F1
#
_cell.length_a   1.000
_cell.length_b   1.000
_cell.length_c   1.000
_cell.angle_alpha   90.00
_cell.angle_beta   90.00
_cell.angle_gamma   90.00
#
_symmetry.space_group_name_H-M   'P 1'
#
loop_
_entity.id
_entity.type
_entity.pdbx_description
1 polymer ?
#
loop_
_entity_poly.entity_id
_entity_poly.type
_entity_poly.pdbx_seq_one_letter_code
_entity_poly.pdbx_strand_id
1 'polypeptide(L)'
;MKKPCLLLSLLLAEPLAGPRPVAAETPPLQASVQATRSFTDPRTGITVVAGELELPSRALWVLATSGAEAGPLREVFVDAPALVWTAVEGERLGDINERRSLEKGRMDLSRLSWACRQYASDHDGIGPATLADLDPKHFAQSTNEQFRATYVLAPKVPLPERNWEVPENGVELLPLAFEVRPEIDDGKHWVAWNNGRVLREEIDPERVAKYDLKIVPRGLSREQQLSRLGETARYRLLARRQGDGNGPVSIELRDQLSGQRVQVEWMLDSLQPGDQALLRDWGRLRVGVWQRINDVCPTLALSVWLQQARGLYLAGESDDSGEGRRRPGNETTLFGVLGGRAAIRETLQLQDIAGSAESDTGGTNVPLSAITGVSVKAHDYDAMLNGQPGGRLPLVEVVPHDRFLACFPQPSAMVQFLDSGTDFLFHLSSGFTGSSLRYDLLDRYLARLGMTREFMRSLLESEALAEVALFMPDLHFIDGTDVTVVARMRDMDRVALMLRLVGMGDLSQVVARTTATGHEVFWAKRGDLLLISSRRSELESALGLAAVDGRGSLGRSAEFRYMLTQLPVRDITRGYLYFSDPFLRRLTGPEVKIGQFRRVVVRGQLEAASAGALLYQRDHGRPATDYETLVQQGYAPDVWRRYGGIRLEPDGRTVSTTYGP
;
A
#
# COMPACT_ATOMS: atom_id res chain seq x y z
N MET A 1 -27.48 -11.73 1.09
CA MET A 1 -27.77 -10.29 0.92
C MET A 1 -26.74 -9.47 1.69
N LYS A 2 -25.76 -8.90 0.99
CA LYS A 2 -24.81 -7.94 1.56
C LYS A 2 -25.52 -6.57 1.57
N LYS A 3 -25.52 -5.85 2.69
CA LYS A 3 -25.97 -4.45 2.71
C LYS A 3 -25.00 -3.64 1.82
N PRO A 4 -25.44 -2.96 0.76
CA PRO A 4 -24.60 -1.99 0.09
C PRO A 4 -24.44 -0.80 1.04
N CYS A 5 -23.31 -0.70 1.74
CA CYS A 5 -22.90 0.54 2.42
C CYS A 5 -22.41 1.54 1.35
N LEU A 6 -23.35 2.05 0.56
CA LEU A 6 -23.15 3.14 -0.39
C LEU A 6 -23.13 4.48 0.35
N LEU A 7 -22.15 4.70 1.23
CA LEU A 7 -21.88 6.06 1.70
C LEU A 7 -21.26 6.85 0.54
N LEU A 8 -22.09 7.62 -0.16
CA LEU A 8 -21.65 8.59 -1.14
C LEU A 8 -21.00 9.76 -0.40
N SER A 9 -19.68 9.65 -0.17
CA SER A 9 -18.83 10.78 0.22
C SER A 9 -18.04 11.17 -1.01
N LEU A 10 -18.63 12.00 -1.87
CA LEU A 10 -17.91 12.75 -2.88
C LEU A 10 -16.96 13.73 -2.17
N LEU A 11 -15.77 13.25 -1.82
CA LEU A 11 -14.59 14.08 -1.58
C LEU A 11 -13.87 14.27 -2.92
N LEU A 12 -14.56 14.87 -3.89
CA LEU A 12 -13.96 15.40 -5.11
C LEU A 12 -14.78 16.60 -5.54
N ALA A 13 -14.13 17.77 -5.52
CA ALA A 13 -14.49 19.03 -6.14
C ALA A 13 -15.96 19.45 -5.99
N GLU A 14 -16.19 20.56 -5.28
CA GLU A 14 -17.36 21.39 -5.60
C GLU A 14 -17.44 21.50 -7.12
N PRO A 15 -18.53 21.05 -7.77
CA PRO A 15 -18.74 21.46 -9.13
C PRO A 15 -18.78 22.98 -9.10
N LEU A 16 -18.04 23.62 -10.01
CA LEU A 16 -18.17 25.04 -10.37
C LEU A 16 -19.57 25.32 -10.95
N ALA A 17 -20.62 24.90 -10.23
CA ALA A 17 -21.99 25.27 -10.46
C ALA A 17 -22.21 26.52 -9.62
N GLY A 18 -22.45 27.65 -10.30
CA GLY A 18 -22.71 28.94 -9.67
C GLY A 18 -23.79 28.86 -8.58
N PRO A 19 -23.84 29.86 -7.69
CA PRO A 19 -24.68 29.84 -6.50
C PRO A 19 -26.13 29.56 -6.90
N ARG A 20 -26.66 28.40 -6.51
CA ARG A 20 -28.10 28.17 -6.53
C ARG A 20 -28.74 29.17 -5.57
N PRO A 21 -29.90 29.76 -5.92
CA PRO A 21 -30.58 30.71 -5.06
C PRO A 21 -30.80 30.06 -3.69
N VAL A 22 -30.29 30.72 -2.65
CA VAL A 22 -30.50 30.35 -1.25
C VAL A 22 -31.99 30.39 -1.00
N ALA A 23 -32.62 29.21 -0.94
CA ALA A 23 -33.98 29.09 -0.45
C ALA A 23 -34.02 29.69 0.96
N ALA A 24 -35.08 30.47 1.25
CA ALA A 24 -35.28 31.15 2.52
C ALA A 24 -34.91 30.25 3.71
N GLU A 25 -34.07 30.78 4.62
CA GLU A 25 -33.59 30.10 5.82
C GLU A 25 -34.78 29.60 6.65
N THR A 26 -35.12 28.33 6.45
CA THR A 26 -36.07 27.64 7.32
C THR A 26 -35.31 27.37 8.62
N PRO A 27 -35.85 27.72 9.80
CA PRO A 27 -35.18 27.47 11.07
C PRO A 27 -34.83 25.97 11.18
N PRO A 28 -33.62 25.63 11.68
CA PRO A 28 -33.21 24.24 11.79
C PRO A 28 -34.17 23.50 12.71
N LEU A 29 -34.65 22.34 12.26
CA LEU A 29 -35.41 21.45 13.14
C LEU A 29 -34.52 21.04 14.32
N GLN A 30 -35.13 20.83 15.49
CA GLN A 30 -34.41 20.33 16.65
C GLN A 30 -34.66 18.83 16.85
N ALA A 31 -33.61 18.09 17.12
CA ALA A 31 -33.67 16.68 17.49
C ALA A 31 -32.73 16.39 18.66
N SER A 32 -33.02 15.34 19.42
CA SER A 32 -32.20 14.91 20.55
C SER A 32 -31.79 13.45 20.39
N VAL A 33 -30.54 13.14 20.70
CA VAL A 33 -30.03 11.76 20.71
C VAL A 33 -30.50 11.04 21.96
N GLN A 34 -31.06 9.84 21.76
CA GLN A 34 -31.56 8.96 22.81
C GLN A 34 -30.72 7.68 22.91
N ALA A 35 -30.95 6.89 23.95
CA ALA A 35 -30.34 5.57 24.16
C ALA A 35 -28.80 5.58 24.02
N THR A 36 -28.14 6.61 24.56
CA THR A 36 -26.70 6.77 24.43
C THR A 36 -25.96 5.68 25.21
N ARG A 37 -25.13 4.91 24.48
CA ARG A 37 -24.26 3.86 25.00
C ARG A 37 -22.81 4.19 24.75
N SER A 38 -21.91 3.64 25.56
CA SER A 38 -20.46 3.78 25.38
C SER A 38 -19.72 2.47 25.61
N PHE A 39 -18.69 2.24 24.82
CA PHE A 39 -17.77 1.13 25.00
C PHE A 39 -16.34 1.62 24.89
N THR A 40 -15.49 1.21 25.83
CA THR A 40 -14.04 1.46 25.81
C THR A 40 -13.33 0.15 25.55
N ASP A 41 -12.57 0.09 24.46
CA ASP A 41 -11.79 -1.09 24.10
C ASP A 41 -10.65 -1.30 25.10
N PRO A 42 -10.53 -2.46 25.77
CA PRO A 42 -9.50 -2.69 26.77
C PRO A 42 -8.08 -2.76 26.17
N ARG A 43 -7.96 -3.04 24.86
CA ARG A 43 -6.65 -3.17 24.19
C ARG A 43 -6.10 -1.82 23.77
N THR A 44 -6.89 -1.01 23.08
CA THR A 44 -6.50 0.28 22.53
C THR A 44 -6.80 1.43 23.49
N GLY A 45 -7.82 1.31 24.35
CA GLY A 45 -8.33 2.40 25.18
C GLY A 45 -9.23 3.38 24.41
N ILE A 46 -9.56 3.09 23.14
CA ILE A 46 -10.49 3.89 22.35
C ILE A 46 -11.88 3.78 22.95
N THR A 47 -12.52 4.93 23.18
CA THR A 47 -13.91 5.00 23.63
C THR A 47 -14.82 5.39 22.47
N VAL A 48 -15.79 4.55 22.17
CA VAL A 48 -16.84 4.81 21.18
C VAL A 48 -18.15 5.07 21.91
N VAL A 49 -18.86 6.11 21.49
CA VAL A 49 -20.22 6.41 21.93
C VAL A 49 -21.18 6.23 20.76
N ALA A 50 -22.37 5.71 21.04
CA ALA A 50 -23.41 5.56 20.05
C ALA A 50 -24.77 5.96 20.64
N GLY A 51 -25.62 6.55 19.83
CA GLY A 51 -26.98 6.90 20.21
C GLY A 51 -27.93 6.78 19.03
N GLU A 52 -29.23 6.86 19.33
CA GLU A 52 -30.31 6.74 18.35
C GLU A 52 -31.03 8.07 18.22
N LEU A 53 -31.49 8.41 17.03
CA LEU A 53 -32.29 9.60 16.79
C LEU A 53 -33.28 9.36 15.66
N GLU A 54 -34.41 10.05 15.69
CA GLU A 54 -35.43 9.95 14.66
C GLU A 54 -35.33 11.13 13.69
N LEU A 55 -35.23 10.85 12.40
CA LEU A 55 -35.23 11.86 11.32
C LEU A 55 -36.20 11.45 10.22
N PRO A 56 -36.59 12.39 9.34
CA PRO A 56 -37.34 12.06 8.13
C PRO A 56 -36.70 10.91 7.34
N SER A 57 -37.50 9.89 7.01
CA SER A 57 -37.06 8.62 6.41
C SER A 57 -36.70 8.72 4.92
N ARG A 58 -37.16 9.77 4.25
CA ARG A 58 -36.94 10.03 2.81
C ARG A 58 -35.79 10.99 2.55
N ALA A 59 -34.90 11.18 3.51
CA ALA A 59 -33.75 12.07 3.43
C ALA A 59 -32.48 11.32 3.87
N LEU A 60 -31.33 11.68 3.27
CA LEU A 60 -30.05 11.12 3.68
C LEU A 60 -29.27 12.19 4.43
N TRP A 61 -29.26 12.03 5.74
CA TRP A 61 -28.65 12.98 6.65
C TRP A 61 -27.16 12.73 6.80
N VAL A 62 -26.36 13.79 6.64
CA VAL A 62 -24.92 13.80 6.87
C VAL A 62 -24.54 14.99 7.74
N LEU A 63 -23.33 14.98 8.28
CA LEU A 63 -22.82 16.13 9.03
C LEU A 63 -22.66 17.35 8.11
N ALA A 64 -23.12 18.51 8.60
CA ALA A 64 -23.06 19.76 7.84
C ALA A 64 -21.64 20.35 7.77
N THR A 65 -20.83 20.16 8.81
CA THR A 65 -19.43 20.61 8.86
C THR A 65 -18.47 19.55 8.34
N SER A 66 -17.64 19.93 7.37
CA SER A 66 -16.51 19.13 6.87
C SER A 66 -15.40 19.10 7.93
N GLY A 67 -15.59 18.29 8.96
CA GLY A 67 -14.69 18.16 10.10
C GLY A 67 -15.49 17.79 11.33
N ALA A 68 -15.68 16.49 11.54
CA ALA A 68 -16.52 15.88 12.57
C ALA A 68 -15.93 16.05 13.99
N GLU A 69 -15.70 17.30 14.41
CA GLU A 69 -15.32 17.68 15.76
C GLU A 69 -16.49 18.44 16.40
N ALA A 70 -17.15 17.81 17.37
CA ALA A 70 -18.22 18.44 18.14
C ALA A 70 -17.91 18.23 19.62
N GLY A 71 -17.36 19.26 20.26
CA GLY A 71 -16.89 19.17 21.65
C GLY A 71 -15.89 18.01 21.86
N PRO A 72 -16.15 17.03 22.76
CA PRO A 72 -15.31 15.86 22.98
C PRO A 72 -15.46 14.76 21.91
N LEU A 73 -16.38 14.90 20.95
CA LEU A 73 -16.61 13.89 19.92
C LEU A 73 -15.72 14.11 18.70
N ARG A 74 -15.21 13.01 18.14
CA ARG A 74 -14.39 12.93 16.94
C ARG A 74 -14.92 11.82 16.04
N GLU A 75 -14.75 11.97 14.73
CA GLU A 75 -15.15 10.94 13.75
C GLU A 75 -16.60 10.48 13.97
N VAL A 76 -17.50 11.46 14.00
CA VAL A 76 -18.94 11.24 14.09
C VAL A 76 -19.44 10.70 12.75
N PHE A 77 -20.25 9.65 12.80
CA PHE A 77 -20.88 9.03 11.64
C PHE A 77 -22.39 8.93 11.87
N VAL A 78 -23.14 9.15 10.79
CA VAL A 78 -24.59 8.93 10.71
C VAL A 78 -24.81 7.62 9.96
N ASP A 79 -25.32 6.60 10.64
CA ASP A 79 -25.67 5.32 10.06
C ASP A 79 -27.18 5.26 9.83
N ALA A 80 -27.56 5.32 8.55
CA ALA A 80 -28.95 5.26 8.12
C ALA A 80 -29.41 3.80 8.00
N PRO A 81 -30.65 3.48 8.42
CA PRO A 81 -31.19 2.14 8.26
C PRO A 81 -31.30 1.76 6.78
N ALA A 82 -31.18 0.48 6.46
CA ALA A 82 -31.14 -0.02 5.08
C ALA A 82 -32.32 0.46 4.22
N LEU A 83 -33.51 0.59 4.80
CA LEU A 83 -34.71 1.06 4.10
C LEU A 83 -34.60 2.53 3.63
N VAL A 84 -33.90 3.38 4.38
CA VAL A 84 -33.65 4.79 3.96
C VAL A 84 -32.78 4.80 2.71
N TRP A 85 -31.77 3.94 2.63
CA TRP A 85 -30.94 3.82 1.44
C TRP A 85 -31.78 3.44 0.22
N THR A 86 -32.69 2.46 0.34
CA THR A 86 -33.64 2.11 -0.73
C THR A 86 -34.53 3.29 -1.16
N ALA A 87 -34.92 4.14 -0.21
CA ALA A 87 -35.78 5.31 -0.45
C ALA A 87 -35.05 6.47 -1.14
N VAL A 88 -33.79 6.68 -0.80
CA VAL A 88 -32.96 7.76 -1.35
C VAL A 88 -32.26 7.34 -2.65
N GLU A 89 -32.09 6.04 -2.89
CA GLU A 89 -31.74 5.52 -4.21
C GLU A 89 -32.81 5.94 -5.24
N GLY A 90 -32.42 6.85 -6.13
CA GLY A 90 -33.28 7.28 -7.23
C GLY A 90 -33.80 6.06 -8.02
N GLU A 91 -35.03 6.14 -8.53
CA GLU A 91 -35.75 5.00 -9.14
C GLU A 91 -34.88 4.19 -10.11
N ARG A 92 -34.16 4.88 -10.99
CA ARG A 92 -33.28 4.24 -11.97
C ARG A 92 -32.15 3.41 -11.35
N LEU A 93 -31.55 3.86 -10.24
CA LEU A 93 -30.47 3.13 -9.57
C LEU A 93 -31.02 1.94 -8.79
N GLY A 94 -32.18 2.11 -8.15
CA GLY A 94 -32.92 1.04 -7.49
C GLY A 94 -33.27 -0.08 -8.48
N ASP A 95 -33.83 0.26 -9.64
CA ASP A 95 -34.16 -0.69 -10.71
C ASP A 95 -32.93 -1.44 -11.24
N ILE A 96 -31.79 -0.76 -11.35
CA ILE A 96 -30.51 -1.37 -11.76
C ILE A 96 -30.02 -2.37 -10.69
N ASN A 97 -30.10 -2.00 -9.41
CA ASN A 97 -29.69 -2.87 -8.30
C ASN A 97 -30.59 -4.11 -8.17
N GLU A 98 -31.90 -3.92 -8.33
CA GLU A 98 -32.89 -5.00 -8.34
C GLU A 98 -32.64 -5.94 -9.52
N ARG A 99 -32.43 -5.39 -10.72
CA ARG A 99 -32.09 -6.16 -11.93
C ARG A 99 -30.78 -6.93 -11.77
N ARG A 100 -29.72 -6.31 -11.22
CA ARG A 100 -28.44 -7.00 -10.95
C ARG A 100 -28.62 -8.16 -9.98
N SER A 101 -29.46 -7.98 -8.95
CA SER A 101 -29.77 -9.04 -7.98
C SER A 101 -30.49 -10.20 -8.65
N LEU A 102 -31.46 -9.90 -9.53
CA LEU A 102 -32.14 -10.91 -10.35
C LEU A 102 -31.20 -11.61 -11.35
N GLU A 103 -30.33 -10.87 -12.02
CA GLU A 103 -29.37 -11.40 -13.00
C GLU A 103 -28.36 -12.36 -12.36
N LYS A 104 -27.97 -12.11 -11.11
CA LYS A 104 -27.12 -13.05 -10.36
C LYS A 104 -27.74 -14.43 -10.26
N GLY A 105 -29.03 -14.51 -9.90
CA GLY A 105 -29.75 -15.79 -9.81
C GLY A 105 -29.81 -16.53 -11.16
N ARG A 106 -30.02 -15.78 -12.25
CA ARG A 106 -29.96 -16.32 -13.61
C ARG A 106 -28.58 -16.87 -13.94
N MET A 107 -27.52 -16.12 -13.67
CA MET A 107 -26.13 -16.54 -13.95
C MET A 107 -25.74 -17.81 -13.19
N ASP A 108 -26.10 -17.88 -11.90
CA ASP A 108 -25.81 -19.03 -11.05
C ASP A 108 -26.52 -20.30 -11.55
N LEU A 109 -27.79 -20.19 -11.95
CA LEU A 109 -28.53 -21.30 -12.57
C LEU A 109 -28.03 -21.67 -13.97
N SER A 110 -27.58 -20.71 -14.78
CA SER A 110 -26.95 -21.00 -16.07
C SER A 110 -25.66 -21.79 -15.90
N ARG A 111 -24.82 -21.43 -14.92
CA ARG A 111 -23.61 -22.19 -14.57
C ARG A 111 -23.95 -23.58 -14.05
N LEU A 112 -24.97 -23.71 -13.20
CA LEU A 112 -25.44 -25.00 -12.71
C LEU A 112 -25.94 -25.89 -13.85
N SER A 113 -26.73 -25.35 -14.78
CA SER A 113 -27.20 -26.07 -15.97
C SER A 113 -26.03 -26.58 -16.82
N TRP A 114 -24.98 -25.77 -16.98
CA TRP A 114 -23.76 -26.19 -17.66
C TRP A 114 -23.04 -27.34 -16.93
N ALA A 115 -22.92 -27.26 -15.61
CA ALA A 115 -22.34 -28.34 -14.80
C ALA A 115 -23.14 -29.65 -14.89
N CYS A 116 -24.48 -29.58 -14.87
CA CYS A 116 -25.34 -30.76 -15.05
C CYS A 116 -25.17 -31.40 -16.43
N ARG A 117 -24.92 -30.60 -17.48
CA ARG A 117 -24.64 -31.11 -18.84
C ARG A 117 -23.29 -31.78 -18.94
N GLN A 118 -22.28 -31.22 -18.31
CA GLN A 118 -20.96 -31.85 -18.22
C GLN A 118 -21.05 -33.18 -17.45
N TYR A 119 -21.84 -33.24 -16.38
CA TYR A 119 -22.11 -34.50 -15.71
C TYR A 119 -22.81 -35.50 -16.65
N ALA A 120 -23.86 -35.08 -17.35
CA ALA A 120 -24.62 -35.96 -18.23
C ALA A 120 -23.84 -36.48 -19.43
N SER A 121 -22.82 -35.75 -19.95
CA SER A 121 -21.97 -36.29 -21.02
C SER A 121 -21.20 -37.54 -20.61
N ASP A 122 -20.96 -37.69 -19.31
CA ASP A 122 -20.23 -38.84 -18.74
C ASP A 122 -21.20 -39.91 -18.20
N HIS A 123 -22.52 -39.68 -18.27
CA HIS A 123 -23.57 -40.50 -17.64
C HIS A 123 -24.77 -40.71 -18.58
N ASP A 124 -24.52 -41.13 -19.82
CA ASP A 124 -25.55 -41.54 -20.81
C ASP A 124 -26.63 -40.48 -21.07
N GLY A 125 -26.29 -39.19 -21.01
CA GLY A 125 -27.22 -38.09 -21.21
C GLY A 125 -28.18 -37.85 -20.03
N ILE A 126 -27.96 -38.49 -18.88
CA ILE A 126 -28.79 -38.33 -17.68
C ILE A 126 -28.12 -37.34 -16.72
N GLY A 127 -28.86 -36.30 -16.33
CA GLY A 127 -28.41 -35.32 -15.36
C GLY A 127 -28.24 -35.89 -13.94
N PRO A 128 -27.55 -35.17 -13.05
CA PRO A 128 -27.33 -35.59 -11.66
C PRO A 128 -28.65 -35.75 -10.89
N ALA A 129 -28.64 -36.57 -9.84
CA ALA A 129 -29.78 -36.69 -8.91
C ALA A 129 -29.76 -35.58 -7.85
N THR A 130 -28.57 -35.16 -7.43
CA THR A 130 -28.37 -34.15 -6.39
C THR A 130 -27.17 -33.25 -6.72
N LEU A 131 -27.07 -32.10 -6.04
CA LEU A 131 -25.92 -31.20 -6.18
C LEU A 131 -24.60 -31.84 -5.70
N ALA A 132 -24.66 -32.91 -4.90
CA ALA A 132 -23.49 -33.62 -4.42
C ALA A 132 -22.84 -34.50 -5.50
N ASP A 133 -23.57 -34.82 -6.58
CA ASP A 133 -23.08 -35.64 -7.68
C ASP A 133 -22.16 -34.85 -8.62
N LEU A 134 -22.17 -33.52 -8.55
CA LEU A 134 -21.37 -32.63 -9.39
C LEU A 134 -19.92 -32.54 -8.90
N ASP A 135 -18.96 -32.72 -9.82
CA ASP A 135 -17.53 -32.64 -9.50
C ASP A 135 -17.13 -31.24 -8.96
N PRO A 136 -16.68 -31.13 -7.71
CA PRO A 136 -16.29 -29.86 -7.10
C PRO A 136 -15.06 -29.22 -7.75
N LYS A 137 -14.23 -29.97 -8.50
CA LYS A 137 -13.12 -29.40 -9.27
C LYS A 137 -13.59 -28.57 -10.45
N HIS A 138 -14.70 -28.96 -11.06
CA HIS A 138 -15.27 -28.30 -12.22
C HIS A 138 -16.38 -27.30 -11.85
N PHE A 139 -17.04 -27.51 -10.71
CA PHE A 139 -18.08 -26.63 -10.20
C PHE A 139 -17.94 -26.42 -8.69
N ALA A 140 -16.95 -25.63 -8.28
CA ALA A 140 -16.63 -25.38 -6.86
C ALA A 140 -17.83 -24.89 -6.03
N GLN A 141 -18.80 -24.22 -6.66
CA GLN A 141 -20.05 -23.77 -6.02
C GLN A 141 -20.92 -24.93 -5.52
N SER A 142 -20.77 -26.15 -6.05
CA SER A 142 -21.46 -27.35 -5.54
C SER A 142 -21.12 -27.65 -4.09
N THR A 143 -20.00 -27.16 -3.55
CA THR A 143 -19.59 -27.36 -2.15
C THR A 143 -20.03 -26.23 -1.23
N ASN A 144 -20.54 -25.13 -1.78
CA ASN A 144 -20.97 -23.98 -1.01
C ASN A 144 -22.35 -24.23 -0.37
N GLU A 145 -22.42 -24.22 0.96
CA GLU A 145 -23.65 -24.48 1.72
C GLU A 145 -24.76 -23.46 1.39
N GLN A 146 -24.41 -22.19 1.22
CA GLN A 146 -25.37 -21.15 0.85
C GLN A 146 -25.91 -21.37 -0.57
N PHE A 147 -25.08 -21.86 -1.50
CA PHE A 147 -25.53 -22.22 -2.85
C PHE A 147 -26.51 -23.41 -2.80
N ARG A 148 -26.17 -24.47 -2.06
CA ARG A 148 -27.05 -25.64 -1.84
C ARG A 148 -28.36 -25.30 -1.15
N ALA A 149 -28.36 -24.29 -0.28
CA ALA A 149 -29.57 -23.80 0.37
C ALA A 149 -30.45 -22.92 -0.55
N THR A 150 -29.92 -22.51 -1.72
CA THR A 150 -30.60 -21.60 -2.66
C THR A 150 -31.14 -22.31 -3.88
N TYR A 151 -30.47 -23.37 -4.32
CA TYR A 151 -30.82 -24.10 -5.55
C TYR A 151 -31.06 -25.58 -5.27
N VAL A 152 -32.07 -26.15 -5.94
CA VAL A 152 -32.44 -27.56 -5.87
C VAL A 152 -32.48 -28.13 -7.28
N LEU A 153 -31.96 -29.34 -7.47
CA LEU A 153 -32.03 -30.06 -8.74
C LEU A 153 -33.29 -30.92 -8.82
N ALA A 154 -33.88 -30.98 -10.00
CA ALA A 154 -34.78 -32.06 -10.34
C ALA A 154 -33.94 -33.31 -10.62
N PRO A 155 -34.24 -34.45 -9.98
CA PRO A 155 -33.35 -35.61 -10.04
C PRO A 155 -33.42 -36.30 -11.40
N LYS A 156 -32.24 -36.67 -11.94
CA LYS A 156 -32.09 -37.57 -13.11
C LYS A 156 -32.81 -37.10 -14.37
N VAL A 157 -32.81 -35.79 -14.61
CA VAL A 157 -33.44 -35.20 -15.80
C VAL A 157 -32.61 -35.53 -17.05
N PRO A 158 -33.22 -36.06 -18.13
CA PRO A 158 -32.52 -36.31 -19.39
C PRO A 158 -32.11 -34.98 -20.05
N LEU A 159 -30.85 -34.92 -20.48
CA LEU A 159 -30.22 -33.75 -21.11
C LEU A 159 -29.82 -34.10 -22.55
N PRO A 160 -30.32 -33.36 -23.55
CA PRO A 160 -30.06 -33.68 -24.96
C PRO A 160 -28.58 -33.47 -25.33
N GLU A 161 -28.05 -34.35 -26.20
CA GLU A 161 -26.68 -34.25 -26.68
C GLU A 161 -26.49 -33.05 -27.64
N ARG A 162 -25.68 -32.09 -27.16
CA ARG A 162 -24.73 -31.23 -27.89
C ARG A 162 -25.15 -30.41 -29.12
N ASN A 163 -26.43 -30.22 -29.45
CA ASN A 163 -26.83 -29.17 -30.40
C ASN A 163 -27.52 -28.01 -29.69
N TRP A 164 -26.89 -26.85 -29.73
CA TRP A 164 -27.38 -25.56 -29.25
C TRP A 164 -28.59 -25.04 -30.03
N GLU A 165 -28.98 -25.75 -31.10
CA GLU A 165 -30.20 -25.58 -31.88
C GLU A 165 -31.10 -26.81 -31.67
N VAL A 166 -31.83 -26.86 -30.56
CA VAL A 166 -32.98 -27.77 -30.46
C VAL A 166 -34.17 -27.03 -31.08
N PRO A 167 -34.79 -27.52 -32.18
CA PRO A 167 -36.04 -26.96 -32.66
C PRO A 167 -37.09 -27.06 -31.55
N GLU A 168 -37.96 -26.07 -31.41
CA GLU A 168 -39.03 -26.02 -30.38
C GLU A 168 -39.98 -27.24 -30.43
N ASN A 169 -39.90 -28.08 -31.45
CA ASN A 169 -40.79 -29.20 -31.70
C ASN A 169 -40.11 -30.54 -31.39
N GLY A 170 -40.46 -31.14 -30.24
CA GLY A 170 -40.30 -32.58 -30.01
C GLY A 170 -39.51 -33.01 -28.76
N VAL A 171 -38.87 -32.10 -28.03
CA VAL A 171 -38.22 -32.42 -26.75
C VAL A 171 -39.12 -31.96 -25.60
N GLU A 172 -39.52 -32.89 -24.73
CA GLU A 172 -40.27 -32.55 -23.52
C GLU A 172 -39.43 -31.62 -22.63
N LEU A 173 -39.95 -30.42 -22.37
CA LEU A 173 -39.32 -29.44 -21.51
C LEU A 173 -39.47 -29.90 -20.06
N LEU A 174 -38.36 -30.36 -19.49
CA LEU A 174 -38.30 -30.78 -18.11
C LEU A 174 -37.49 -29.77 -17.30
N PRO A 175 -37.98 -29.34 -16.13
CA PRO A 175 -37.22 -28.46 -15.27
C PRO A 175 -36.02 -29.25 -14.73
N LEU A 176 -34.84 -28.65 -14.82
CA LEU A 176 -33.57 -29.21 -14.40
C LEU A 176 -33.17 -28.73 -13.01
N ALA A 177 -33.38 -27.43 -12.72
CA ALA A 177 -33.01 -26.83 -11.44
C ALA A 177 -33.94 -25.67 -11.09
N PHE A 178 -34.13 -25.48 -9.79
CA PHE A 178 -35.02 -24.46 -9.22
C PHE A 178 -34.26 -23.55 -8.27
N GLU A 179 -34.56 -22.26 -8.32
CA GLU A 179 -34.29 -21.33 -7.23
C GLU A 179 -35.37 -21.48 -6.15
N VAL A 180 -34.96 -21.86 -4.94
CA VAL A 180 -35.86 -22.00 -3.76
C VAL A 180 -35.72 -20.85 -2.77
N ARG A 181 -34.74 -19.96 -2.96
CA ARG A 181 -34.59 -18.74 -2.16
C ARG A 181 -34.37 -17.52 -3.06
N PRO A 182 -35.39 -17.09 -3.81
CA PRO A 182 -35.26 -15.93 -4.68
C PRO A 182 -34.86 -14.70 -3.87
N GLU A 183 -34.01 -13.84 -4.45
CA GLU A 183 -33.52 -12.65 -3.75
C GLU A 183 -34.65 -11.63 -3.47
N ILE A 184 -35.72 -11.67 -4.27
CA ILE A 184 -36.87 -10.75 -4.21
C ILE A 184 -38.18 -11.54 -4.15
N ASP A 185 -39.11 -11.07 -3.32
CA ASP A 185 -40.48 -11.57 -3.19
C ASP A 185 -41.43 -10.90 -4.20
N ASP A 186 -41.27 -11.23 -5.48
CA ASP A 186 -42.13 -10.81 -6.60
C ASP A 186 -43.10 -11.92 -7.04
N GLY A 187 -43.24 -12.99 -6.25
CA GLY A 187 -44.02 -14.18 -6.61
C GLY A 187 -43.39 -15.04 -7.72
N LYS A 188 -42.14 -14.75 -8.11
CA LYS A 188 -41.43 -15.46 -9.18
C LYS A 188 -40.12 -16.06 -8.69
N HIS A 189 -39.66 -17.07 -9.41
CA HIS A 189 -38.35 -17.68 -9.19
C HIS A 189 -37.68 -18.08 -10.51
N TRP A 190 -36.37 -18.25 -10.47
CA TRP A 190 -35.64 -18.76 -11.64
C TRP A 190 -35.74 -20.29 -11.75
N VAL A 191 -36.03 -20.77 -12.95
CA VAL A 191 -36.06 -22.19 -13.31
C VAL A 191 -35.10 -22.41 -14.48
N ALA A 192 -34.17 -23.34 -14.31
CA ALA A 192 -33.35 -23.84 -15.41
C ALA A 192 -34.02 -25.07 -16.03
N TRP A 193 -34.08 -25.11 -17.35
CA TRP A 193 -34.68 -26.19 -18.12
C TRP A 193 -33.63 -27.10 -18.75
N ASN A 194 -33.99 -28.34 -19.08
CA ASN A 194 -33.10 -29.32 -19.71
C ASN A 194 -32.49 -28.84 -21.05
N ASN A 195 -33.21 -27.98 -21.79
CA ASN A 195 -32.70 -27.31 -22.99
C ASN A 195 -31.72 -26.16 -22.72
N GLY A 196 -31.44 -25.83 -21.46
CA GLY A 196 -30.46 -24.81 -21.05
C GLY A 196 -31.03 -23.40 -20.94
N ARG A 197 -32.33 -23.22 -21.22
CA ARG A 197 -33.00 -21.95 -20.95
C ARG A 197 -33.13 -21.77 -19.44
N VAL A 198 -32.89 -20.54 -18.98
CA VAL A 198 -33.14 -20.13 -17.60
C VAL A 198 -34.17 -19.01 -17.64
N LEU A 199 -35.35 -19.30 -17.13
CA LEU A 199 -36.53 -18.44 -17.21
C LEU A 199 -36.98 -18.04 -15.80
N ARG A 200 -37.43 -16.80 -15.65
CA ARG A 200 -38.04 -16.31 -14.41
C ARG A 200 -39.55 -16.50 -14.56
N GLU A 201 -40.10 -17.41 -13.78
CA GLU A 201 -41.49 -17.87 -13.91
C GLU A 201 -42.25 -17.63 -12.60
N GLU A 202 -43.56 -17.55 -12.69
CA GLU A 202 -44.43 -17.54 -11.52
C GLU A 202 -44.27 -18.85 -10.74
N ILE A 203 -44.33 -18.75 -9.41
CA ILE A 203 -44.22 -19.92 -8.54
C ILE A 203 -45.47 -20.80 -8.74
N ASP A 204 -45.27 -21.92 -9.43
CA ASP A 204 -46.31 -22.90 -9.76
C ASP A 204 -46.54 -23.88 -8.59
N PRO A 205 -47.73 -23.85 -7.93
CA PRO A 205 -48.00 -24.69 -6.76
C PRO A 205 -47.96 -26.20 -7.06
N GLU A 206 -48.36 -26.62 -8.27
CA GLU A 206 -48.33 -28.03 -8.67
C GLU A 206 -46.90 -28.52 -8.81
N ARG A 207 -46.02 -27.68 -9.36
CA ARG A 207 -44.59 -27.96 -9.49
C ARG A 207 -43.87 -27.97 -8.14
N VAL A 208 -44.23 -27.04 -7.26
CA VAL A 208 -43.74 -26.99 -5.87
C VAL A 208 -44.08 -28.29 -5.14
N ALA A 209 -45.32 -28.79 -5.29
CA ALA A 209 -45.73 -30.07 -4.70
C ALA A 209 -45.02 -31.27 -5.35
N LYS A 210 -44.90 -31.29 -6.68
CA LYS A 210 -44.29 -32.40 -7.44
C LYS A 210 -42.83 -32.65 -7.07
N TYR A 211 -42.06 -31.58 -6.80
CA TYR A 211 -40.63 -31.66 -6.48
C TYR A 211 -40.30 -31.38 -5.01
N ASP A 212 -41.31 -31.32 -4.12
CA ASP A 212 -41.18 -31.03 -2.69
C ASP A 212 -40.34 -29.76 -2.41
N LEU A 213 -40.64 -28.68 -3.14
CA LEU A 213 -39.88 -27.43 -3.06
C LEU A 213 -40.35 -26.58 -1.87
N LYS A 214 -39.42 -26.03 -1.09
CA LYS A 214 -39.74 -25.02 -0.07
C LYS A 214 -39.20 -23.66 -0.47
N ILE A 215 -40.04 -22.87 -1.14
CA ILE A 215 -39.64 -21.55 -1.64
C ILE A 215 -39.78 -20.49 -0.54
N VAL A 216 -38.67 -19.84 -0.18
CA VAL A 216 -38.62 -18.78 0.83
C VAL A 216 -37.78 -17.61 0.30
N PRO A 217 -38.41 -16.52 -0.17
CA PRO A 217 -37.70 -15.33 -0.63
C PRO A 217 -36.79 -14.74 0.46
N ARG A 218 -35.64 -14.18 0.06
CA ARG A 218 -34.66 -13.58 0.97
C ARG A 218 -34.98 -12.14 1.33
N GLY A 219 -35.61 -11.41 0.42
CA GLY A 219 -35.88 -9.99 0.54
C GLY A 219 -37.22 -9.60 -0.06
N LEU A 220 -37.75 -8.46 0.40
CA LEU A 220 -38.94 -7.83 -0.18
C LEU A 220 -38.57 -7.11 -1.47
N SER A 221 -39.53 -6.94 -2.37
CA SER A 221 -39.38 -6.06 -3.53
C SER A 221 -39.18 -4.61 -3.10
N ARG A 222 -38.59 -3.78 -3.99
CA ARG A 222 -38.39 -2.35 -3.70
C ARG A 222 -39.70 -1.66 -3.31
N GLU A 223 -40.78 -1.93 -4.04
CA GLU A 223 -42.11 -1.38 -3.75
C GLU A 223 -42.62 -1.76 -2.35
N GLN A 224 -42.46 -3.03 -1.97
CA GLN A 224 -42.80 -3.52 -0.63
C GLN A 224 -41.89 -2.94 0.47
N GLN A 225 -40.62 -2.66 0.16
CA GLN A 225 -39.70 -2.00 1.10
C GLN A 225 -40.10 -0.53 1.31
N LEU A 226 -40.45 0.19 0.24
CA LEU A 226 -40.85 1.59 0.29
C LEU A 226 -42.21 1.79 0.96
N SER A 227 -43.16 0.87 0.79
CA SER A 227 -44.47 0.94 1.48
C SER A 227 -44.38 0.73 2.99
N ARG A 228 -43.29 0.09 3.47
CA ARG A 228 -42.99 -0.07 4.90
C ARG A 228 -42.23 1.11 5.50
N LEU A 229 -41.84 2.09 4.68
CA LEU A 229 -41.12 3.27 5.15
C LEU A 229 -42.13 4.26 5.76
N GLY A 230 -42.06 4.45 7.09
CA GLY A 230 -42.84 5.48 7.79
C GLY A 230 -42.37 6.90 7.46
N GLU A 231 -42.97 7.92 8.08
CA GLU A 231 -42.54 9.33 7.89
C GLU A 231 -41.15 9.60 8.48
N THR A 232 -40.84 8.96 9.62
CA THR A 232 -39.53 9.01 10.27
C THR A 232 -38.84 7.65 10.23
N ALA A 233 -37.51 7.67 10.29
CA ALA A 233 -36.68 6.49 10.43
C ALA A 233 -35.68 6.71 11.57
N ARG A 234 -35.30 5.62 12.22
CA ARG A 234 -34.33 5.63 13.31
C ARG A 234 -32.91 5.53 12.76
N TYR A 235 -32.15 6.59 12.92
CA TYR A 235 -30.73 6.67 12.59
C TYR A 235 -29.90 6.36 13.83
N ARG A 236 -28.69 5.85 13.60
CA ARG A 236 -27.69 5.70 14.65
C ARG A 236 -26.60 6.74 14.44
N LEU A 237 -26.24 7.43 15.51
CA LEU A 237 -24.99 8.19 15.57
C LEU A 237 -23.94 7.35 16.24
N LEU A 238 -22.74 7.32 15.68
CA LEU A 238 -21.57 6.69 16.27
C LEU A 238 -20.43 7.69 16.23
N ALA A 239 -19.67 7.82 17.32
CA ALA A 239 -18.54 8.72 17.40
C ALA A 239 -17.44 8.16 18.30
N ARG A 240 -16.19 8.55 18.02
CA ARG A 240 -15.09 8.38 18.96
C ARG A 240 -15.16 9.50 19.99
N ARG A 241 -15.12 9.16 21.28
CA ARG A 241 -15.02 10.12 22.37
C ARG A 241 -13.55 10.35 22.71
N GLN A 242 -13.13 11.61 22.77
CA GLN A 242 -11.79 12.02 23.14
C GLN A 242 -11.84 12.91 24.39
N GLY A 243 -11.19 12.44 25.45
CA GLY A 243 -11.18 13.11 26.76
C GLY A 243 -12.46 12.92 27.58
N ASP A 244 -12.49 13.52 28.77
CA ASP A 244 -13.54 13.33 29.77
C ASP A 244 -14.63 14.41 29.71
N GLY A 245 -14.74 15.12 28.59
CA GLY A 245 -15.74 16.18 28.41
C GLY A 245 -17.16 15.62 28.61
N ASN A 246 -17.82 16.06 29.67
CA ASN A 246 -19.22 15.78 29.98
C ASN A 246 -20.08 16.98 29.55
N GLY A 247 -21.37 16.74 29.32
CA GLY A 247 -22.36 17.76 28.95
C GLY A 247 -22.99 17.56 27.57
N PRO A 248 -23.91 18.47 27.19
CA PRO A 248 -24.54 18.49 25.89
C PRO A 248 -23.54 18.83 24.79
N VAL A 249 -23.56 18.04 23.72
CA VAL A 249 -22.85 18.31 22.47
C VAL A 249 -23.86 18.64 21.40
N SER A 250 -23.66 19.76 20.70
CA SER A 250 -24.53 20.18 19.60
C SER A 250 -23.88 19.85 18.26
N ILE A 251 -24.63 19.17 17.39
CA ILE A 251 -24.19 18.70 16.08
C ILE A 251 -25.19 19.16 15.03
N GLU A 252 -24.73 19.64 13.88
CA GLU A 252 -25.60 20.01 12.77
C GLU A 252 -25.60 18.90 11.70
N LEU A 253 -26.79 18.39 11.38
CA LEU A 253 -27.01 17.48 10.26
C LEU A 253 -27.65 18.23 9.10
N ARG A 254 -27.31 17.82 7.88
CA ARG A 254 -27.86 18.33 6.63
C ARG A 254 -28.33 17.17 5.76
N ASP A 255 -29.53 17.28 5.21
CA ASP A 255 -30.00 16.40 4.15
C ASP A 255 -29.16 16.63 2.89
N GLN A 256 -28.55 15.56 2.36
CA GLN A 256 -27.73 15.63 1.15
C GLN A 256 -28.50 16.11 -0.08
N LEU A 257 -29.80 15.85 -0.16
CA LEU A 257 -30.60 16.19 -1.35
C LEU A 257 -31.23 17.57 -1.27
N SER A 258 -32.02 17.85 -0.22
CA SER A 258 -32.73 19.12 -0.08
C SER A 258 -31.89 20.25 0.51
N GLY A 259 -30.79 19.92 1.21
CA GLY A 259 -30.00 20.88 1.97
C GLY A 259 -30.64 21.33 3.29
N GLN A 260 -31.80 20.76 3.66
CA GLN A 260 -32.45 21.02 4.96
C GLN A 260 -31.50 20.68 6.11
N ARG A 261 -31.53 21.50 7.17
CA ARG A 261 -30.66 21.36 8.35
C ARG A 261 -31.44 20.99 9.60
N VAL A 262 -30.82 20.19 10.46
CA VAL A 262 -31.34 19.76 11.76
C VAL A 262 -30.24 19.97 12.79
N GLN A 263 -30.55 20.68 13.87
CA GLN A 263 -29.70 20.78 15.03
C GLN A 263 -29.98 19.60 15.97
N VAL A 264 -28.94 18.84 16.29
CA VAL A 264 -29.00 17.65 17.12
C VAL A 264 -28.29 17.91 18.43
N GLU A 265 -28.99 17.77 19.54
CA GLU A 265 -28.39 17.77 20.88
C GLU A 265 -28.10 16.36 21.36
N TRP A 266 -26.87 16.11 21.82
CA TRP A 266 -26.42 14.81 22.32
C TRP A 266 -25.88 14.94 23.75
N MET A 267 -26.61 14.38 24.71
CA MET A 267 -26.21 14.34 26.12
C MET A 267 -25.22 13.20 26.39
N LEU A 268 -24.05 13.53 26.95
CA LEU A 268 -22.97 12.57 27.27
C LEU A 268 -22.83 12.26 28.78
N ASP A 269 -23.74 12.76 29.62
CA ASP A 269 -23.63 12.67 31.09
C ASP A 269 -24.04 11.32 31.67
N SER A 270 -24.92 10.59 30.98
CA SER A 270 -25.52 9.34 31.45
C SER A 270 -25.39 8.25 30.39
N LEU A 271 -24.15 7.79 30.18
CA LEU A 271 -23.83 6.75 29.20
C LEU A 271 -24.19 5.37 29.75
N GLN A 272 -25.02 4.64 29.01
CA GLN A 272 -25.26 3.23 29.30
C GLN A 272 -24.06 2.38 28.84
N PRO A 273 -23.74 1.27 29.52
CA PRO A 273 -22.67 0.38 29.07
C PRO A 273 -23.04 -0.25 27.72
N GLY A 274 -22.13 -0.14 26.76
CA GLY A 274 -22.17 -0.85 25.48
C GLY A 274 -21.24 -2.06 25.48
N ASP A 275 -21.14 -2.70 24.32
CA ASP A 275 -20.28 -3.85 24.09
C ASP A 275 -19.34 -3.63 22.89
N GLN A 276 -18.52 -4.63 22.60
CA GLN A 276 -17.56 -4.60 21.49
C GLN A 276 -18.23 -4.38 20.12
N ALA A 277 -19.53 -4.68 19.97
CA ALA A 277 -20.23 -4.44 18.71
C ALA A 277 -20.30 -2.94 18.37
N LEU A 278 -20.29 -2.05 19.37
CA LEU A 278 -20.21 -0.60 19.13
C LEU A 278 -18.89 -0.20 18.47
N LEU A 279 -17.76 -0.70 18.96
CA LEU A 279 -16.46 -0.47 18.33
C LEU A 279 -16.44 -1.00 16.89
N ARG A 280 -17.02 -2.19 16.69
CA ARG A 280 -17.09 -2.83 15.37
C ARG A 280 -17.92 -2.01 14.38
N ASP A 281 -19.10 -1.55 14.80
CA ASP A 281 -19.98 -0.77 13.93
C ASP A 281 -19.34 0.59 13.57
N TRP A 282 -18.74 1.27 14.55
CA TRP A 282 -17.99 2.51 14.28
C TRP A 282 -16.79 2.26 13.36
N GLY A 283 -16.03 1.20 13.64
CA GLY A 283 -14.90 0.77 12.82
C GLY A 283 -15.29 0.46 11.38
N ARG A 284 -16.45 -0.17 11.16
CA ARG A 284 -16.97 -0.50 9.83
C ARG A 284 -17.25 0.76 9.02
N LEU A 285 -17.88 1.76 9.63
CA LEU A 285 -18.16 3.06 8.98
C LEU A 285 -16.87 3.79 8.63
N ARG A 286 -15.91 3.82 9.57
CA ARG A 286 -14.60 4.43 9.38
C ARG A 286 -13.81 3.78 8.24
N VAL A 287 -13.67 2.46 8.27
CA VAL A 287 -13.02 1.67 7.22
C VAL A 287 -13.71 1.88 5.87
N GLY A 288 -15.04 1.92 5.84
CA GLY A 288 -15.80 2.19 4.62
C GLY A 288 -15.49 3.56 4.00
N VAL A 289 -15.34 4.60 4.82
CA VAL A 289 -14.94 5.95 4.35
C VAL A 289 -13.51 5.92 3.80
N TRP A 290 -12.58 5.31 4.52
CA TRP A 290 -11.18 5.22 4.09
C TRP A 290 -10.99 4.37 2.85
N GLN A 291 -11.74 3.27 2.70
CA GLN A 291 -11.68 2.40 1.54
C GLN A 291 -12.02 3.18 0.27
N ARG A 292 -13.09 3.98 0.29
CA ARG A 292 -13.46 4.82 -0.85
C ARG A 292 -12.40 5.86 -1.20
N ILE A 293 -11.79 6.50 -0.20
CA ILE A 293 -10.68 7.44 -0.43
C ILE A 293 -9.50 6.70 -1.07
N ASN A 294 -9.18 5.51 -0.58
CA ASN A 294 -8.09 4.68 -1.09
C ASN A 294 -8.36 4.15 -2.51
N ASP A 295 -9.62 3.86 -2.86
CA ASP A 295 -10.02 3.41 -4.19
C ASP A 295 -9.82 4.51 -5.25
N VAL A 296 -9.95 5.78 -4.85
CA VAL A 296 -9.74 6.95 -5.72
C VAL A 296 -8.28 7.43 -5.70
N CYS A 297 -7.64 7.44 -4.53
CA CYS A 297 -6.29 7.94 -4.31
C CYS A 297 -5.53 7.02 -3.34
N PRO A 298 -4.96 5.91 -3.84
CA PRO A 298 -4.24 4.97 -3.00
C PRO A 298 -2.94 5.60 -2.49
N THR A 299 -2.76 5.60 -1.17
CA THR A 299 -1.49 5.98 -0.53
C THR A 299 -1.02 4.86 0.39
N LEU A 300 0.29 4.75 0.60
CA LEU A 300 0.86 3.73 1.48
C LEU A 300 0.32 3.85 2.91
N ALA A 301 0.25 5.06 3.46
CA ALA A 301 -0.25 5.30 4.80
C ALA A 301 -1.72 4.82 4.93
N LEU A 302 -2.59 5.21 4.00
CA LEU A 302 -4.00 4.83 4.05
C LEU A 302 -4.22 3.33 3.84
N SER A 303 -3.42 2.70 2.97
CA SER A 303 -3.45 1.25 2.76
C SER A 303 -3.05 0.49 4.03
N VAL A 304 -1.99 0.93 4.72
CA VAL A 304 -1.57 0.36 6.00
C VAL A 304 -2.65 0.58 7.06
N TRP A 305 -3.25 1.78 7.13
CA TRP A 305 -4.34 2.06 8.05
C TRP A 305 -5.54 1.14 7.83
N LEU A 306 -5.94 0.91 6.58
CA LEU A 306 -7.04 0.00 6.25
C LEU A 306 -6.74 -1.43 6.70
N GLN A 307 -5.52 -1.91 6.47
CA GLN A 307 -5.09 -3.23 6.92
C GLN A 307 -5.14 -3.35 8.45
N GLN A 308 -4.59 -2.36 9.16
CA GLN A 308 -4.55 -2.35 10.63
C GLN A 308 -5.94 -2.17 11.24
N ALA A 309 -6.75 -1.27 10.70
CA ALA A 309 -8.10 -0.97 11.18
C ALA A 309 -9.02 -2.19 11.15
N ARG A 310 -8.87 -3.09 10.16
CA ARG A 310 -9.61 -4.36 10.12
C ARG A 310 -9.25 -5.25 11.32
N GLY A 311 -7.97 -5.34 11.66
CA GLY A 311 -7.51 -6.10 12.84
C GLY A 311 -7.85 -5.45 14.17
N LEU A 312 -7.84 -4.11 14.23
CA LEU A 312 -8.09 -3.33 15.45
C LEU A 312 -9.58 -3.23 15.80
N TYR A 313 -10.43 -2.92 14.82
CA TYR A 313 -11.84 -2.58 15.07
C TYR A 313 -12.81 -3.68 14.67
N LEU A 314 -12.45 -4.53 13.70
CA LEU A 314 -13.35 -5.53 13.12
C LEU A 314 -13.04 -6.96 13.57
N ALA A 315 -12.28 -7.12 14.66
CA ALA A 315 -11.92 -8.43 15.20
C ALA A 315 -13.17 -9.30 15.49
N GLY A 316 -13.13 -10.56 15.04
CA GLY A 316 -14.17 -11.56 15.29
C GLY A 316 -15.28 -11.66 14.24
N GLU A 317 -15.27 -10.86 13.18
CA GLU A 317 -16.03 -11.21 11.96
C GLU A 317 -15.21 -12.26 11.19
N SER A 318 -15.75 -13.47 11.04
CA SER A 318 -15.37 -14.33 9.93
C SER A 318 -15.72 -13.55 8.66
N ASP A 319 -14.73 -13.34 7.80
CA ASP A 319 -14.83 -12.63 6.53
C ASP A 319 -15.79 -13.39 5.59
N ASP A 320 -17.10 -13.31 5.85
CA ASP A 320 -18.18 -14.00 5.14
C ASP A 320 -18.61 -13.22 3.89
N SER A 321 -17.83 -12.18 3.52
CA SER A 321 -17.76 -11.75 2.14
C SER A 321 -17.15 -12.87 1.32
N GLY A 322 -17.99 -13.78 0.82
CA GLY A 322 -17.69 -14.70 -0.27
C GLY A 322 -17.38 -14.02 -1.62
N GLU A 323 -16.63 -12.92 -1.60
CA GLU A 323 -15.55 -12.79 -2.58
C GLU A 323 -14.50 -13.74 -2.06
N GLY A 324 -14.23 -14.82 -2.80
CA GLY A 324 -13.31 -15.84 -2.33
C GLY A 324 -12.06 -15.20 -1.74
N ARG A 325 -11.42 -15.92 -0.82
CA ARG A 325 -9.97 -15.86 -0.65
C ARG A 325 -9.30 -16.03 -2.02
N ARG A 326 -9.37 -15.04 -2.91
CA ARG A 326 -8.18 -14.47 -3.46
C ARG A 326 -7.44 -14.01 -2.21
N ARG A 327 -6.60 -14.90 -1.64
CA ARG A 327 -5.24 -14.49 -1.24
C ARG A 327 -4.90 -13.37 -2.22
N PRO A 328 -4.68 -12.11 -1.83
CA PRO A 328 -4.56 -10.99 -2.77
C PRO A 328 -3.67 -11.47 -3.91
N GLY A 329 -4.35 -11.84 -4.98
CA GLY A 329 -3.80 -12.75 -5.95
C GLY A 329 -3.21 -11.82 -6.93
N ASN A 330 -1.93 -11.51 -6.75
CA ASN A 330 -1.09 -10.99 -7.81
C ASN A 330 -1.70 -9.80 -8.56
N GLU A 331 -2.40 -8.89 -7.88
CA GLU A 331 -2.81 -7.65 -8.49
C GLU A 331 -1.72 -6.61 -8.22
N THR A 332 -0.92 -6.43 -9.26
CA THR A 332 0.04 -5.36 -9.46
C THR A 332 -0.69 -4.03 -9.32
N THR A 333 -0.85 -3.53 -8.09
CA THR A 333 -1.44 -2.21 -7.84
C THR A 333 -0.71 -1.17 -8.70
N LEU A 334 -1.41 -0.16 -9.21
CA LEU A 334 -0.80 0.92 -10.00
C LEU A 334 0.38 1.58 -9.24
N PHE A 335 0.35 1.57 -7.90
CA PHE A 335 1.44 1.99 -7.01
C PHE A 335 2.60 0.98 -6.90
N GLY A 336 2.34 -0.30 -7.12
CA GLY A 336 3.36 -1.33 -7.30
C GLY A 336 4.05 -1.26 -8.66
N VAL A 337 3.30 -0.93 -9.72
CA VAL A 337 3.85 -0.66 -11.07
C VAL A 337 4.63 0.64 -11.09
N LEU A 338 4.03 1.73 -10.59
CA LEU A 338 4.62 3.06 -10.63
C LEU A 338 5.65 3.25 -9.54
N GLY A 339 5.47 2.76 -8.31
CA GLY A 339 6.49 2.83 -7.24
C GLY A 339 7.53 1.71 -7.26
N GLY A 340 7.56 0.90 -8.33
CA GLY A 340 8.41 -0.28 -8.58
C GLY A 340 8.51 -1.35 -7.49
N ARG A 341 7.71 -1.28 -6.44
CA ARG A 341 7.57 -2.34 -5.42
C ARG A 341 6.97 -3.63 -5.97
N ALA A 342 6.16 -3.57 -7.04
CA ALA A 342 5.68 -4.78 -7.71
C ALA A 342 6.71 -5.34 -8.70
N ALA A 343 7.44 -4.47 -9.41
CA ALA A 343 8.57 -4.90 -10.23
C ALA A 343 9.67 -5.57 -9.38
N ILE A 344 9.92 -5.10 -8.15
CA ILE A 344 10.83 -5.78 -7.20
C ILE A 344 10.23 -7.11 -6.71
N ARG A 345 8.93 -7.17 -6.40
CA ARG A 345 8.25 -8.40 -5.97
C ARG A 345 8.26 -9.50 -7.04
N GLU A 346 8.12 -9.09 -8.29
CA GLU A 346 8.06 -9.95 -9.47
C GLU A 346 9.46 -10.36 -9.96
N THR A 347 10.42 -9.41 -10.03
CA THR A 347 11.81 -9.70 -10.47
C THR A 347 12.58 -10.58 -9.46
N LEU A 348 12.26 -10.49 -8.16
CA LEU A 348 12.96 -11.23 -7.11
C LEU A 348 12.21 -12.49 -6.64
N GLN A 349 11.16 -12.94 -7.33
CA GLN A 349 10.32 -14.08 -6.91
C GLN A 349 9.85 -14.00 -5.44
N LEU A 350 9.61 -12.79 -4.92
CA LEU A 350 9.19 -12.61 -3.53
C LEU A 350 7.79 -13.16 -3.25
N GLN A 351 7.03 -13.44 -4.32
CA GLN A 351 5.74 -14.12 -4.27
C GLN A 351 5.87 -15.56 -3.75
N ASP A 352 6.99 -16.23 -4.06
CA ASP A 352 7.24 -17.61 -3.62
C ASP A 352 7.85 -17.67 -2.22
N ILE A 353 8.55 -16.62 -1.78
CA ILE A 353 9.28 -16.58 -0.50
C ILE A 353 8.43 -16.02 0.65
N ALA A 354 7.50 -15.09 0.38
CA ALA A 354 6.60 -14.58 1.42
C ALA A 354 5.60 -15.65 1.91
N GLY A 355 5.27 -16.64 1.06
CA GLY A 355 4.54 -17.85 1.47
C GLY A 355 5.34 -18.80 2.35
N SER A 356 6.66 -18.60 2.48
CA SER A 356 7.59 -19.41 3.27
C SER A 356 8.01 -18.75 4.59
N ALA A 357 7.53 -17.53 4.90
CA ALA A 357 7.86 -16.88 6.17
C ALA A 357 7.23 -17.56 7.40
N GLU A 358 6.21 -18.41 7.20
CA GLU A 358 5.65 -19.31 8.22
C GLU A 358 6.36 -20.67 8.32
N SER A 359 7.20 -21.03 7.33
CA SER A 359 8.03 -22.24 7.43
C SER A 359 9.34 -21.92 8.15
N ASP A 360 9.25 -21.88 9.48
CA ASP A 360 10.41 -22.05 10.37
C ASP A 360 10.86 -23.52 10.35
N THR A 361 11.22 -24.01 9.15
CA THR A 361 11.88 -25.30 8.98
C THR A 361 13.35 -25.06 8.76
N GLY A 362 14.08 -24.76 9.85
CA GLY A 362 15.51 -25.08 10.01
C GLY A 362 16.42 -24.78 8.81
N GLY A 363 16.21 -23.68 8.10
CA GLY A 363 17.00 -23.32 6.92
C GLY A 363 18.44 -22.99 7.32
N THR A 364 19.39 -23.76 6.79
CA THR A 364 20.82 -23.61 7.03
C THR A 364 21.28 -22.19 6.64
N ASN A 365 21.76 -21.39 7.59
CA ASN A 365 22.40 -20.10 7.28
C ASN A 365 23.66 -20.38 6.44
N VAL A 366 23.64 -19.97 5.16
CA VAL A 366 24.80 -20.09 4.26
C VAL A 366 25.58 -18.77 4.27
N PRO A 367 26.92 -18.79 4.43
CA PRO A 367 27.74 -17.59 4.27
C PRO A 367 27.52 -16.95 2.90
N LEU A 368 27.34 -15.62 2.87
CA LEU A 368 27.12 -14.88 1.63
C LEU A 368 28.23 -15.09 0.59
N SER A 369 29.47 -15.25 1.08
CA SER A 369 30.65 -15.55 0.25
C SER A 369 30.60 -16.91 -0.45
N ALA A 370 29.72 -17.83 -0.02
CA ALA A 370 29.54 -19.14 -0.65
C ALA A 370 28.52 -19.11 -1.80
N ILE A 371 27.83 -17.98 -2.02
CA ILE A 371 26.88 -17.82 -3.12
C ILE A 371 27.64 -17.32 -4.35
N THR A 372 27.73 -18.17 -5.37
CA THR A 372 28.39 -17.81 -6.64
C THR A 372 27.47 -16.90 -7.47
N GLY A 373 27.95 -15.70 -7.80
CA GLY A 373 27.27 -14.79 -8.73
C GLY A 373 27.46 -15.17 -10.19
N VAL A 374 26.84 -14.41 -11.10
CA VAL A 374 27.01 -14.60 -12.55
C VAL A 374 28.45 -14.27 -12.94
N SER A 375 29.17 -15.26 -13.47
CA SER A 375 30.54 -15.11 -13.97
C SER A 375 30.54 -14.88 -15.47
N VAL A 376 30.61 -13.62 -15.90
CA VAL A 376 30.88 -13.27 -17.31
C VAL A 376 32.39 -13.11 -17.50
N LYS A 377 32.95 -13.47 -18.65
CA LYS A 377 34.37 -13.22 -18.94
C LYS A 377 34.55 -11.74 -19.27
N ALA A 378 35.57 -11.09 -18.69
CA ALA A 378 35.88 -9.69 -19.01
C ALA A 378 36.43 -9.59 -20.44
N HIS A 379 36.23 -8.45 -21.08
CA HIS A 379 36.95 -8.15 -22.32
C HIS A 379 38.46 -8.08 -22.04
N ASP A 380 39.27 -8.48 -23.02
CA ASP A 380 40.73 -8.46 -22.91
C ASP A 380 41.26 -7.05 -23.19
N TYR A 381 41.08 -6.16 -22.22
CA TYR A 381 41.48 -4.75 -22.35
C TYR A 381 42.99 -4.55 -22.46
N ASP A 382 43.80 -5.48 -21.92
CA ASP A 382 45.25 -5.45 -22.08
C ASP A 382 45.65 -5.70 -23.54
N ALA A 383 45.01 -6.65 -24.22
CA ALA A 383 45.19 -6.84 -25.66
C ALA A 383 44.72 -5.61 -26.46
N MET A 384 43.61 -4.99 -26.06
CA MET A 384 43.08 -3.78 -26.72
C MET A 384 43.98 -2.54 -26.53
N LEU A 385 44.71 -2.45 -25.43
CA LEU A 385 45.73 -1.41 -25.21
C LEU A 385 46.97 -1.60 -26.07
N ASN A 386 47.23 -2.83 -26.55
CA ASN A 386 48.36 -3.15 -27.46
C ASN A 386 49.71 -2.59 -26.97
N GLY A 387 50.00 -2.73 -25.67
CA GLY A 387 51.23 -2.23 -25.04
C GLY A 387 51.29 -0.72 -24.78
N GLN A 388 50.24 0.04 -25.13
CA GLN A 388 50.16 1.47 -24.82
C GLN A 388 49.76 1.70 -23.35
N PRO A 389 50.23 2.79 -22.72
CA PRO A 389 49.87 3.12 -21.35
C PRO A 389 48.39 3.51 -21.18
N GLY A 390 47.68 3.85 -22.26
CA GLY A 390 46.30 4.32 -22.22
C GLY A 390 46.14 5.72 -21.62
N GLY A 391 44.89 6.14 -21.39
CA GLY A 391 44.60 7.38 -20.68
C GLY A 391 44.84 7.26 -19.17
N ARG A 392 45.07 8.37 -18.48
CA ARG A 392 45.37 8.39 -17.03
C ARG A 392 44.61 9.50 -16.33
N LEU A 393 44.04 9.18 -15.17
CA LEU A 393 43.38 10.15 -14.28
C LEU A 393 43.85 9.91 -12.84
N PRO A 394 44.88 10.66 -12.35
CA PRO A 394 45.53 10.37 -11.07
C PRO A 394 44.60 10.37 -9.85
N LEU A 395 43.53 11.18 -9.86
CA LEU A 395 42.54 11.22 -8.78
C LEU A 395 41.83 9.88 -8.55
N VAL A 396 41.77 9.03 -9.58
CA VAL A 396 41.05 7.74 -9.56
C VAL A 396 41.96 6.59 -9.14
N GLU A 397 43.25 6.83 -8.95
CA GLU A 397 44.21 5.80 -8.51
C GLU A 397 43.99 5.37 -7.04
N VAL A 398 43.13 6.05 -6.31
CA VAL A 398 42.71 5.68 -4.95
C VAL A 398 41.31 5.08 -4.89
N VAL A 399 40.66 4.87 -6.05
CA VAL A 399 39.30 4.33 -6.14
C VAL A 399 39.37 2.82 -6.34
N PRO A 400 38.69 1.99 -5.54
CA PRO A 400 38.63 0.54 -5.77
C PRO A 400 38.03 0.22 -7.14
N HIS A 401 38.57 -0.78 -7.83
CA HIS A 401 38.21 -1.10 -9.22
C HIS A 401 36.75 -1.59 -9.38
N ASP A 402 36.09 -1.98 -8.29
CA ASP A 402 34.71 -2.49 -8.22
C ASP A 402 33.74 -1.46 -7.61
N ARG A 403 33.98 -0.17 -7.83
CA ARG A 403 33.14 0.95 -7.38
C ARG A 403 32.63 1.77 -8.55
N PHE A 404 31.43 2.32 -8.40
CA PHE A 404 30.97 3.39 -9.28
C PHE A 404 31.85 4.61 -9.08
N LEU A 405 32.19 5.29 -10.18
CA LEU A 405 32.98 6.52 -10.16
C LEU A 405 32.19 7.67 -10.76
N ALA A 406 32.22 8.82 -10.09
CA ALA A 406 31.83 10.11 -10.64
C ALA A 406 32.95 11.13 -10.41
N CYS A 407 33.66 11.52 -11.47
CA CYS A 407 34.73 12.52 -11.39
C CYS A 407 34.26 13.88 -11.95
N PHE A 408 34.62 14.95 -11.27
CA PHE A 408 34.30 16.33 -11.60
C PHE A 408 35.60 17.14 -11.66
N PRO A 409 36.16 17.34 -12.86
CA PRO A 409 37.30 18.24 -13.06
C PRO A 409 36.97 19.68 -12.66
N GLN A 410 35.69 20.04 -12.69
CA GLN A 410 35.17 21.30 -12.20
C GLN A 410 34.26 21.05 -11.00
N PRO A 411 34.73 21.29 -9.76
CA PRO A 411 33.97 20.98 -8.55
C PRO A 411 32.58 21.61 -8.46
N SER A 412 32.34 22.77 -9.09
CA SER A 412 31.01 23.41 -9.13
C SER A 412 29.97 22.60 -9.91
N ALA A 413 30.38 21.80 -10.89
CA ALA A 413 29.49 20.92 -11.65
C ALA A 413 28.94 19.76 -10.80
N MET A 414 29.68 19.34 -9.76
CA MET A 414 29.20 18.34 -8.79
C MET A 414 27.93 18.81 -8.09
N VAL A 415 27.86 20.08 -7.70
CA VAL A 415 26.70 20.64 -7.00
C VAL A 415 25.48 20.63 -7.91
N GLN A 416 25.63 21.07 -9.16
CA GLN A 416 24.54 21.01 -10.15
C GLN A 416 24.10 19.57 -10.44
N PHE A 417 25.04 18.62 -10.47
CA PHE A 417 24.73 17.21 -10.62
C PHE A 417 23.95 16.64 -9.41
N LEU A 418 24.27 17.04 -8.18
CA LEU A 418 23.57 16.56 -6.99
C LEU A 418 22.23 17.29 -6.74
N ASP A 419 22.13 18.57 -7.09
CA ASP A 419 20.90 19.38 -6.96
C ASP A 419 19.89 19.12 -8.09
N SER A 420 20.35 18.89 -9.34
CA SER A 420 19.51 18.78 -10.55
C SER A 420 19.68 17.46 -11.32
N GLY A 421 20.82 16.76 -11.17
CA GLY A 421 21.11 15.49 -11.85
C GLY A 421 20.36 14.29 -11.26
N THR A 422 19.52 14.53 -10.26
CA THR A 422 18.48 13.60 -9.81
C THR A 422 17.67 13.09 -10.99
N ASP A 423 17.27 13.91 -11.95
CA ASP A 423 16.42 13.46 -13.07
C ASP A 423 17.15 12.45 -13.99
N PHE A 424 18.45 12.64 -14.24
CA PHE A 424 19.26 11.71 -15.05
C PHE A 424 19.58 10.39 -14.31
N LEU A 425 19.95 10.45 -13.03
CA LEU A 425 20.12 9.26 -12.20
C LEU A 425 18.79 8.56 -11.91
N PHE A 426 17.69 9.31 -11.83
CA PHE A 426 16.35 8.77 -11.82
C PHE A 426 16.12 8.02 -13.12
N HIS A 427 16.38 8.57 -14.31
CA HIS A 427 16.23 7.80 -15.56
C HIS A 427 17.06 6.50 -15.65
N LEU A 428 18.24 6.44 -15.03
CA LEU A 428 19.08 5.23 -14.96
C LEU A 428 18.65 4.24 -13.85
N SER A 429 17.97 4.71 -12.81
CA SER A 429 17.39 3.89 -11.73
C SER A 429 15.87 3.65 -11.87
N SER A 430 15.21 4.36 -12.79
CA SER A 430 13.74 4.46 -12.96
C SER A 430 13.18 3.34 -13.81
N GLY A 431 13.88 2.21 -13.90
CA GLY A 431 13.15 0.96 -13.99
C GLY A 431 12.24 0.73 -12.77
N PHE A 432 12.45 1.44 -11.64
CA PHE A 432 11.95 0.95 -10.34
C PHE A 432 11.38 1.96 -9.32
N THR A 433 11.31 3.28 -9.52
CA THR A 433 10.57 4.16 -8.58
C THR A 433 10.01 5.43 -9.26
N GLY A 434 8.81 5.34 -9.81
CA GLY A 434 8.00 6.43 -10.37
C GLY A 434 7.34 7.32 -9.31
N SER A 435 8.14 7.88 -8.41
CA SER A 435 7.71 9.00 -7.56
C SER A 435 8.69 10.16 -7.73
N SER A 436 8.23 11.27 -8.31
CA SER A 436 8.92 12.56 -8.34
C SER A 436 8.83 13.26 -6.98
N LEU A 437 9.35 12.63 -5.93
CA LEU A 437 9.58 13.32 -4.66
C LEU A 437 10.96 13.96 -4.73
N ARG A 438 11.06 15.27 -4.42
CA ARG A 438 12.36 15.91 -4.21
C ARG A 438 12.93 15.34 -2.92
N TYR A 439 13.95 14.49 -3.03
CA TYR A 439 14.51 13.76 -1.88
C TYR A 439 15.58 14.54 -1.11
N ASP A 440 15.82 15.82 -1.46
CA ASP A 440 16.87 16.69 -0.93
C ASP A 440 18.20 15.95 -0.73
N LEU A 441 18.59 15.16 -1.76
CA LEU A 441 19.71 14.22 -1.67
C LEU A 441 21.02 14.94 -1.32
N LEU A 442 21.25 16.13 -1.87
CA LEU A 442 22.45 16.90 -1.56
C LEU A 442 22.53 17.21 -0.06
N ASP A 443 21.45 17.72 0.55
CA ASP A 443 21.42 18.01 1.99
C ASP A 443 21.62 16.76 2.83
N ARG A 444 20.97 15.66 2.43
CA ARG A 444 21.10 14.38 3.13
C ARG A 444 22.53 13.87 3.11
N TYR A 445 23.19 13.88 1.94
CA TYR A 445 24.56 13.36 1.81
C TYR A 445 25.60 14.32 2.40
N LEU A 446 25.41 15.64 2.29
CA LEU A 446 26.26 16.60 3.00
C LEU A 446 26.18 16.38 4.52
N ALA A 447 24.97 16.25 5.07
CA ALA A 447 24.77 15.96 6.49
C ALA A 447 25.43 14.62 6.89
N ARG A 448 25.33 13.59 6.05
CA ARG A 448 25.99 12.28 6.26
C ARG A 448 27.52 12.36 6.18
N LEU A 449 28.06 13.30 5.41
CA LEU A 449 29.49 13.61 5.33
C LEU A 449 29.93 14.63 6.40
N GLY A 450 29.05 15.02 7.33
CA GLY A 450 29.36 16.01 8.37
C GLY A 450 29.63 17.41 7.83
N MET A 451 29.08 17.73 6.65
CA MET A 451 29.21 19.01 5.97
C MET A 451 27.88 19.75 5.92
N THR A 452 27.95 21.08 5.85
CA THR A 452 26.79 21.93 5.53
C THR A 452 26.91 22.47 4.11
N ARG A 453 25.78 22.95 3.53
CA ARG A 453 25.82 23.63 2.23
C ARG A 453 26.72 24.87 2.27
N GLU A 454 26.74 25.58 3.39
CA GLU A 454 27.57 26.78 3.59
C GLU A 454 29.06 26.42 3.55
N PHE A 455 29.45 25.34 4.24
CA PHE A 455 30.84 24.88 4.24
C PHE A 455 31.28 24.43 2.84
N MET A 456 30.46 23.64 2.16
CA MET A 456 30.73 23.20 0.79
C MET A 456 30.87 24.38 -0.18
N ARG A 457 29.96 25.36 -0.08
CA ARG A 457 30.02 26.58 -0.90
C ARG A 457 31.26 27.40 -0.64
N SER A 458 31.64 27.57 0.63
CA SER A 458 32.88 28.28 1.01
C SER A 458 34.12 27.59 0.44
N LEU A 459 34.17 26.26 0.43
CA LEU A 459 35.26 25.51 -0.20
C LEU A 459 35.33 25.75 -1.72
N LEU A 460 34.18 25.78 -2.41
CA LEU A 460 34.12 26.07 -3.84
C LEU A 460 34.52 27.52 -4.17
N GLU A 461 34.01 28.49 -3.42
CA GLU A 461 34.30 29.92 -3.59
C GLU A 461 35.76 30.26 -3.27
N SER A 462 36.39 29.53 -2.33
CA SER A 462 37.80 29.72 -1.99
C SER A 462 38.77 29.25 -3.07
N GLU A 463 38.27 28.60 -4.13
CA GLU A 463 39.07 28.02 -5.20
C GLU A 463 40.14 27.01 -4.70
N ALA A 464 39.99 26.49 -3.48
CA ALA A 464 40.93 25.54 -2.88
C ALA A 464 40.83 24.14 -3.50
N LEU A 465 39.70 23.80 -4.12
CA LEU A 465 39.45 22.52 -4.77
C LEU A 465 39.92 22.54 -6.22
N ALA A 466 40.84 21.64 -6.57
CA ALA A 466 41.26 21.43 -7.96
C ALA A 466 40.28 20.52 -8.70
N GLU A 467 40.02 19.35 -8.12
CA GLU A 467 39.21 18.28 -8.73
C GLU A 467 38.51 17.48 -7.62
N VAL A 468 37.35 16.89 -7.91
CA VAL A 468 36.63 16.03 -6.96
C VAL A 468 36.18 14.75 -7.64
N ALA A 469 36.38 13.62 -6.98
CA ALA A 469 35.80 12.35 -7.35
C ALA A 469 34.91 11.83 -6.22
N LEU A 470 33.80 11.21 -6.59
CA LEU A 470 32.96 10.44 -5.69
C LEU A 470 32.99 8.99 -6.14
N PHE A 471 33.06 8.07 -5.18
CA PHE A 471 32.84 6.67 -5.44
C PHE A 471 31.96 6.02 -4.39
N MET A 472 31.28 4.97 -4.80
CA MET A 472 30.28 4.28 -3.99
C MET A 472 30.18 2.79 -4.33
N PRO A 473 29.79 1.97 -3.34
CA PRO A 473 29.67 0.53 -3.51
C PRO A 473 28.44 0.11 -4.28
N ASP A 474 27.41 0.95 -4.39
CA ASP A 474 26.15 0.66 -5.08
C ASP A 474 25.42 1.96 -5.45
N LEU A 475 24.36 1.87 -6.26
CA LEU A 475 23.62 3.03 -6.81
C LEU A 475 22.35 3.39 -6.00
N HIS A 476 22.20 2.96 -4.74
CA HIS A 476 20.98 3.20 -3.97
C HIS A 476 20.96 4.58 -3.30
N PHE A 477 21.01 5.63 -4.10
CA PHE A 477 21.03 7.00 -3.58
C PHE A 477 19.81 7.33 -2.70
N ILE A 478 18.62 6.85 -3.10
CA ILE A 478 17.36 7.10 -2.38
C ILE A 478 17.35 6.35 -1.04
N ASP A 479 17.81 5.10 -1.04
CA ASP A 479 17.79 4.22 0.14
C ASP A 479 19.03 4.38 1.03
N GLY A 480 19.94 5.32 0.70
CA GLY A 480 21.11 5.65 1.51
C GLY A 480 22.33 4.78 1.25
N THR A 481 22.95 4.91 0.07
CA THR A 481 24.27 4.29 -0.22
C THR A 481 25.38 4.96 0.58
N ASP A 482 26.49 4.24 0.77
CA ASP A 482 27.69 4.86 1.34
C ASP A 482 28.40 5.67 0.28
N VAL A 483 28.88 6.85 0.65
CA VAL A 483 29.57 7.76 -0.28
C VAL A 483 30.97 8.04 0.24
N THR A 484 31.94 7.92 -0.65
CA THR A 484 33.30 8.40 -0.41
C THR A 484 33.64 9.51 -1.40
N VAL A 485 34.12 10.62 -0.88
CA VAL A 485 34.61 11.78 -1.62
C VAL A 485 36.12 11.80 -1.55
N VAL A 486 36.76 11.98 -2.71
CA VAL A 486 38.19 12.20 -2.87
C VAL A 486 38.35 13.55 -3.54
N ALA A 487 38.90 14.52 -2.81
CA ALA A 487 39.08 15.87 -3.29
C ALA A 487 40.57 16.20 -3.38
N ARG A 488 41.03 16.65 -4.55
CA ARG A 488 42.37 17.19 -4.72
C ARG A 488 42.36 18.67 -4.34
N MET A 489 43.19 19.04 -3.38
CA MET A 489 43.32 20.42 -2.90
C MET A 489 44.50 21.10 -3.57
N ARG A 490 44.33 22.36 -3.98
CA ARG A 490 45.42 23.22 -4.47
C ARG A 490 46.37 23.62 -3.33
N ASP A 491 45.84 23.77 -2.12
CA ASP A 491 46.58 24.11 -0.90
C ASP A 491 46.03 23.31 0.29
N MET A 492 46.56 22.09 0.45
CA MET A 492 46.14 21.18 1.52
C MET A 492 46.52 21.71 2.90
N ASP A 493 47.62 22.44 3.04
CA ASP A 493 48.09 22.90 4.34
C ASP A 493 47.17 23.98 4.92
N ARG A 494 46.70 24.90 4.07
CA ARG A 494 45.68 25.89 4.45
C ARG A 494 44.35 25.22 4.82
N VAL A 495 43.90 24.25 4.04
CA VAL A 495 42.67 23.49 4.34
C VAL A 495 42.81 22.72 5.66
N ALA A 496 43.95 22.07 5.89
CA ALA A 496 44.22 21.35 7.14
C ALA A 496 44.22 22.29 8.36
N LEU A 497 44.77 23.51 8.22
CA LEU A 497 44.72 24.52 9.27
C LEU A 497 43.28 24.95 9.58
N MET A 498 42.46 25.22 8.55
CA MET A 498 41.04 25.55 8.72
C MET A 498 40.27 24.43 9.42
N LEU A 499 40.52 23.18 9.01
CA LEU A 499 39.88 22.02 9.61
C LEU A 499 40.28 21.86 11.09
N ARG A 500 41.55 22.11 11.44
CA ARG A 500 42.00 22.12 12.84
C ARG A 500 41.30 23.17 13.70
N LEU A 501 41.04 24.37 13.14
CA LEU A 501 40.31 25.43 13.85
C LEU A 501 38.85 25.07 14.15
N VAL A 502 38.21 24.22 13.33
CA VAL A 502 36.87 23.66 13.61
C VAL A 502 36.92 22.34 14.41
N GLY A 503 38.06 22.08 15.05
CA GLY A 503 38.28 20.97 15.97
C GLY A 503 38.56 19.62 15.30
N MET A 504 38.92 19.60 14.01
CA MET A 504 39.40 18.37 13.37
C MET A 504 40.82 18.07 13.85
N GLY A 505 41.08 16.82 14.27
CA GLY A 505 42.40 16.38 14.70
C GLY A 505 43.41 16.32 13.55
N ASP A 506 44.51 15.60 13.78
CA ASP A 506 45.48 15.38 12.71
C ASP A 506 44.93 14.40 11.65
N LEU A 507 44.58 14.94 10.48
CA LEU A 507 44.02 14.17 9.36
C LEU A 507 45.04 13.23 8.71
N SER A 508 46.31 13.23 9.13
CA SER A 508 47.29 12.23 8.71
C SER A 508 46.87 10.81 9.16
N GLN A 509 46.00 10.71 10.17
CA GLN A 509 45.29 9.48 10.53
C GLN A 509 43.80 9.60 10.22
N VAL A 510 43.09 8.47 10.23
CA VAL A 510 41.64 8.47 10.07
C VAL A 510 41.00 9.10 11.31
N VAL A 511 40.29 10.21 11.12
CA VAL A 511 39.52 10.89 12.16
C VAL A 511 38.05 10.52 11.99
N ALA A 512 37.46 9.88 12.99
CA ALA A 512 36.02 9.61 13.05
C ALA A 512 35.31 10.77 13.77
N ARG A 513 34.14 11.17 13.25
CA ARG A 513 33.25 12.14 13.89
C ARG A 513 31.81 11.67 13.80
N THR A 514 31.03 11.97 14.83
CA THR A 514 29.58 11.79 14.80
C THR A 514 28.92 13.02 14.18
N THR A 515 28.12 12.82 13.15
CA THR A 515 27.34 13.88 12.49
C THR A 515 26.14 14.29 13.36
N ALA A 516 25.48 15.40 13.01
CA ALA A 516 24.24 15.81 13.67
C ALA A 516 23.10 14.77 13.56
N THR A 517 23.18 13.90 12.55
CA THR A 517 22.25 12.79 12.33
C THR A 517 22.64 11.51 13.08
N GLY A 518 23.69 11.55 13.91
CA GLY A 518 24.15 10.41 14.71
C GLY A 518 25.00 9.39 13.95
N HIS A 519 25.31 9.62 12.68
CA HIS A 519 26.14 8.73 11.88
C HIS A 519 27.62 9.03 12.07
N GLU A 520 28.49 8.03 11.92
CA GLU A 520 29.93 8.27 11.87
C GLU A 520 30.35 8.68 10.45
N VAL A 521 31.20 9.70 10.39
CA VAL A 521 31.92 10.11 9.18
C VAL A 521 33.42 10.02 9.44
N PHE A 522 34.16 9.59 8.43
CA PHE A 522 35.59 9.34 8.51
C PHE A 522 36.34 10.26 7.55
N TRP A 523 37.33 10.99 8.07
CA TRP A 523 38.13 11.95 7.31
C TRP A 523 39.61 11.58 7.38
N ALA A 524 40.34 11.74 6.29
CA ALA A 524 41.78 11.56 6.22
C ALA A 524 42.41 12.42 5.12
N LYS A 525 43.70 12.74 5.24
CA LYS A 525 44.50 13.39 4.19
C LYS A 525 45.65 12.49 3.74
N ARG A 526 45.98 12.52 2.45
CA ARG A 526 47.16 11.87 1.85
C ARG A 526 47.74 12.76 0.76
N GLY A 527 48.92 13.33 1.01
CA GLY A 527 49.51 14.32 0.10
C GLY A 527 48.56 15.51 -0.08
N ASP A 528 48.19 15.78 -1.33
CA ASP A 528 47.24 16.81 -1.72
C ASP A 528 45.77 16.33 -1.78
N LEU A 529 45.49 15.09 -1.35
CA LEU A 529 44.14 14.51 -1.35
C LEU A 529 43.49 14.58 0.03
N LEU A 530 42.25 15.07 0.07
CA LEU A 530 41.33 14.96 1.20
C LEU A 530 40.33 13.84 0.88
N LEU A 531 40.24 12.85 1.77
CA LEU A 531 39.33 11.73 1.65
C LEU A 531 38.31 11.78 2.78
N ILE A 532 37.03 11.66 2.42
CA ILE A 532 35.91 11.75 3.35
C ILE A 532 34.94 10.64 3.00
N SER A 533 34.55 9.82 3.97
CA SER A 533 33.63 8.72 3.73
C SER A 533 32.58 8.60 4.81
N SER A 534 31.36 8.22 4.43
CA SER A 534 30.35 7.76 5.38
C SER A 534 30.62 6.35 5.92
N ARG A 535 31.69 5.67 5.44
CA ARG A 535 32.04 4.32 5.86
C ARG A 535 33.54 4.10 6.00
N ARG A 536 33.94 3.62 7.17
CA ARG A 536 35.34 3.38 7.51
C ARG A 536 36.06 2.45 6.55
N SER A 537 35.45 1.31 6.21
CA SER A 537 36.07 0.32 5.33
C SER A 537 36.31 0.83 3.90
N GLU A 538 35.45 1.73 3.41
CA GLU A 538 35.63 2.36 2.08
C GLU A 538 36.78 3.37 2.10
N LEU A 539 36.87 4.19 3.16
CA LEU A 539 38.00 5.09 3.36
C LEU A 539 39.32 4.33 3.48
N GLU A 540 39.37 3.29 4.31
CA GLU A 540 40.56 2.46 4.52
C GLU A 540 40.98 1.76 3.22
N SER A 541 40.04 1.31 2.40
CA SER A 541 40.33 0.74 1.08
C SER A 541 41.02 1.76 0.16
N ALA A 542 40.51 3.00 0.11
CA ALA A 542 41.12 4.06 -0.68
C ALA A 542 42.52 4.45 -0.17
N LEU A 543 42.69 4.55 1.14
CA LEU A 543 44.00 4.80 1.76
C LEU A 543 44.99 3.66 1.51
N GLY A 544 44.52 2.41 1.50
CA GLY A 544 45.32 1.24 1.15
C GLY A 544 45.81 1.29 -0.30
N LEU A 545 44.95 1.67 -1.24
CA LEU A 545 45.34 1.88 -2.64
C LEU A 545 46.37 3.01 -2.79
N ALA A 546 46.18 4.12 -2.07
CA ALA A 546 47.15 5.22 -2.06
C ALA A 546 48.54 4.77 -1.56
N ALA A 547 48.59 3.86 -0.58
CA ALA A 547 49.85 3.35 -0.01
C ALA A 547 50.63 2.44 -0.99
N VAL A 548 49.97 1.88 -2.01
CA VAL A 548 50.58 0.99 -3.02
C VAL A 548 50.65 1.62 -4.42
N ASP A 549 50.72 2.95 -4.49
CA ASP A 549 50.74 3.73 -5.75
C ASP A 549 49.58 3.38 -6.70
N GLY A 550 48.41 3.12 -6.12
CA GLY A 550 47.19 2.79 -6.85
C GLY A 550 47.16 1.42 -7.51
N ARG A 551 48.11 0.52 -7.23
CA ARG A 551 48.06 -0.86 -7.75
C ARG A 551 46.76 -1.55 -7.30
N GLY A 552 45.96 -2.01 -8.25
CA GLY A 552 44.64 -2.62 -8.01
C GLY A 552 43.46 -1.64 -7.96
N SER A 553 43.71 -0.34 -8.17
CA SER A 553 42.68 0.69 -8.29
C SER A 553 42.01 0.68 -9.67
N LEU A 554 40.86 1.34 -9.75
CA LEU A 554 40.19 1.67 -11.00
C LEU A 554 41.11 2.48 -11.93
N GLY A 555 41.82 3.49 -11.40
CA GLY A 555 42.68 4.36 -12.19
C GLY A 555 43.84 3.64 -12.89
N ARG A 556 44.28 2.50 -12.33
CA ARG A 556 45.35 1.66 -12.90
C ARG A 556 44.82 0.45 -13.68
N SER A 557 43.50 0.22 -13.74
CA SER A 557 42.93 -0.91 -14.48
C SER A 557 43.14 -0.75 -15.99
N ALA A 558 43.37 -1.87 -16.70
CA ALA A 558 43.51 -1.84 -18.16
C ALA A 558 42.23 -1.32 -18.84
N GLU A 559 41.08 -1.76 -18.33
CA GLU A 559 39.76 -1.33 -18.76
C GLU A 559 39.60 0.20 -18.74
N PHE A 560 39.84 0.84 -17.58
CA PHE A 560 39.62 2.26 -17.43
C PHE A 560 40.61 3.09 -18.26
N ARG A 561 41.89 2.67 -18.28
CA ARG A 561 42.92 3.30 -19.11
C ARG A 561 42.56 3.22 -20.60
N TYR A 562 42.02 2.09 -21.06
CA TYR A 562 41.54 1.94 -22.42
C TYR A 562 40.31 2.82 -22.68
N MET A 563 39.33 2.85 -21.79
CA MET A 563 38.12 3.68 -21.94
C MET A 563 38.44 5.17 -22.00
N LEU A 564 39.43 5.66 -21.25
CA LEU A 564 39.91 7.03 -21.35
C LEU A 564 40.53 7.37 -22.72
N THR A 565 40.97 6.38 -23.51
CA THR A 565 41.39 6.62 -24.90
C THR A 565 40.20 6.84 -25.84
N GLN A 566 39.07 6.18 -25.55
CA GLN A 566 37.84 6.28 -26.36
C GLN A 566 37.04 7.54 -25.98
N LEU A 567 36.97 7.84 -24.69
CA LEU A 567 36.29 9.01 -24.15
C LEU A 567 37.23 9.75 -23.18
N PRO A 568 38.12 10.61 -23.70
CA PRO A 568 39.06 11.35 -22.86
C PRO A 568 38.36 12.47 -22.08
N VAL A 569 38.85 12.75 -20.88
CA VAL A 569 38.48 13.94 -20.10
C VAL A 569 39.14 15.15 -20.77
N ARG A 570 38.33 16.17 -21.11
CA ARG A 570 38.75 17.42 -21.74
C ARG A 570 38.35 18.60 -20.88
N ASP A 571 38.82 19.80 -21.21
CA ASP A 571 38.48 21.03 -20.45
C ASP A 571 36.98 21.36 -20.45
N ILE A 572 36.24 20.86 -21.44
CA ILE A 572 34.78 20.98 -21.52
C ILE A 572 34.04 19.94 -20.65
N THR A 573 34.73 18.92 -20.14
CA THR A 573 34.12 17.83 -19.37
C THR A 573 33.71 18.36 -18.00
N ARG A 574 32.39 18.52 -17.81
CA ARG A 574 31.81 18.91 -16.52
C ARG A 574 31.77 17.76 -15.51
N GLY A 575 31.60 16.53 -16.00
CA GLY A 575 31.62 15.32 -15.18
C GLY A 575 31.94 14.09 -16.02
N TYR A 576 32.54 13.09 -15.40
CA TYR A 576 32.90 11.81 -15.99
C TYR A 576 32.38 10.68 -15.08
N LEU A 577 31.34 9.99 -15.53
CA LEU A 577 30.72 8.90 -14.80
C LEU A 577 31.16 7.58 -15.40
N TYR A 578 31.53 6.62 -14.56
CA TYR A 578 32.08 5.36 -15.03
C TYR A 578 31.58 4.16 -14.22
N PHE A 579 31.20 3.11 -14.96
CA PHE A 579 30.74 1.83 -14.45
C PHE A 579 31.73 0.78 -14.94
N SER A 580 32.66 0.38 -14.07
CA SER A 580 33.63 -0.67 -14.41
C SER A 580 32.93 -2.02 -14.53
N ASP A 581 33.47 -2.91 -15.35
CA ASP A 581 32.98 -4.29 -15.46
C ASP A 581 32.95 -5.00 -14.09
N PRO A 582 33.98 -4.92 -13.23
CA PRO A 582 33.90 -5.43 -11.86
C PRO A 582 32.76 -4.84 -11.03
N PHE A 583 32.48 -3.53 -11.17
CA PHE A 583 31.35 -2.90 -10.50
C PHE A 583 30.00 -3.43 -11.01
N LEU A 584 29.83 -3.57 -12.32
CA LEU A 584 28.59 -4.09 -12.93
C LEU A 584 28.30 -5.54 -12.49
N ARG A 585 29.34 -6.37 -12.39
CA ARG A 585 29.21 -7.74 -11.84
C ARG A 585 28.84 -7.73 -10.37
N ARG A 586 29.43 -6.84 -9.59
CA ARG A 586 29.09 -6.68 -8.17
C ARG A 586 27.63 -6.24 -8.00
N LEU A 587 27.16 -5.29 -8.82
CA LEU A 587 25.78 -4.79 -8.82
C LEU A 587 24.74 -5.87 -9.13
N THR A 588 25.10 -6.84 -9.98
CA THR A 588 24.26 -8.02 -10.29
C THR A 588 24.54 -9.22 -9.39
N GLY A 589 25.54 -9.12 -8.51
CA GLY A 589 25.97 -10.18 -7.60
C GLY A 589 25.06 -10.35 -6.37
N PRO A 590 25.19 -11.50 -5.68
CA PRO A 590 24.31 -11.87 -4.57
C PRO A 590 24.41 -10.89 -3.40
N GLU A 591 25.61 -10.36 -3.09
CA GLU A 591 25.79 -9.40 -2.00
C GLU A 591 24.92 -8.15 -2.18
N VAL A 592 25.00 -7.53 -3.35
CA VAL A 592 24.25 -6.30 -3.63
C VAL A 592 22.75 -6.60 -3.74
N LYS A 593 22.35 -7.71 -4.37
CA LYS A 593 20.93 -8.09 -4.49
C LYS A 593 20.27 -8.43 -3.15
N ILE A 594 20.97 -9.15 -2.28
CA ILE A 594 20.48 -9.45 -0.93
C ILE A 594 20.47 -8.18 -0.07
N GLY A 595 21.49 -7.33 -0.18
CA GLY A 595 21.53 -6.04 0.50
C GLY A 595 20.38 -5.12 0.07
N GLN A 596 20.14 -5.00 -1.23
CA GLN A 596 18.99 -4.30 -1.84
C GLN A 596 17.68 -4.79 -1.25
N PHE A 597 17.46 -6.11 -1.27
CA PHE A 597 16.24 -6.70 -0.76
C PHE A 597 16.02 -6.36 0.72
N ARG A 598 17.05 -6.51 1.56
CA ARG A 598 16.97 -6.17 2.99
C ARG A 598 16.64 -4.69 3.21
N ARG A 599 17.26 -3.77 2.45
CA ARG A 599 16.95 -2.32 2.55
C ARG A 599 15.50 -2.03 2.20
N VAL A 600 14.99 -2.59 1.09
CA VAL A 600 13.59 -2.38 0.66
C VAL A 600 12.61 -2.94 1.68
N VAL A 601 12.89 -4.12 2.25
CA VAL A 601 12.05 -4.72 3.30
C VAL A 601 12.02 -3.85 4.55
N VAL A 602 13.19 -3.45 5.06
CA VAL A 602 13.29 -2.61 6.26
C VAL A 602 12.62 -1.26 6.04
N ARG A 603 12.88 -0.59 4.91
CA ARG A 603 12.22 0.68 4.58
C ARG A 603 10.70 0.53 4.53
N GLY A 604 10.19 -0.53 3.90
CA GLY A 604 8.76 -0.81 3.87
C GLY A 604 8.16 -1.04 5.26
N GLN A 605 8.92 -1.63 6.18
CA GLN A 605 8.52 -1.81 7.59
C GLN A 605 8.53 -0.48 8.35
N LEU A 606 9.55 0.36 8.16
CA LEU A 606 9.63 1.69 8.77
C LEU A 606 8.48 2.58 8.28
N GLU A 607 8.22 2.62 6.99
CA GLU A 607 7.09 3.39 6.43
C GLU A 607 5.75 2.91 7.00
N ALA A 608 5.55 1.59 7.12
CA ALA A 608 4.33 1.03 7.69
C ALA A 608 4.21 1.25 9.21
N ALA A 609 5.33 1.23 9.95
CA ALA A 609 5.37 1.56 11.37
C ALA A 609 5.10 3.04 11.62
N SER A 610 5.65 3.93 10.79
CA SER A 610 5.35 5.36 10.80
C SER A 610 3.87 5.62 10.49
N ALA A 611 3.30 4.91 9.52
CA ALA A 611 1.86 4.97 9.25
C ALA A 611 1.03 4.50 10.46
N GLY A 612 1.44 3.41 11.12
CA GLY A 612 0.83 2.96 12.38
C GLY A 612 0.90 4.00 13.51
N ALA A 613 2.02 4.70 13.63
CA ALA A 613 2.18 5.80 14.58
C ALA A 613 1.23 6.98 14.28
N LEU A 614 1.03 7.32 13.01
CA LEU A 614 0.06 8.34 12.60
C LEU A 614 -1.38 7.90 12.88
N LEU A 615 -1.70 6.62 12.69
CA LEU A 615 -3.01 6.07 13.04
C LEU A 615 -3.25 6.15 14.55
N TYR A 616 -2.27 5.74 15.36
CA TYR A 616 -2.30 5.89 16.81
C TYR A 616 -2.54 7.36 17.20
N GLN A 617 -1.79 8.29 16.61
CA GLN A 617 -1.96 9.71 16.90
C GLN A 617 -3.36 10.21 16.54
N ARG A 618 -3.94 9.72 15.44
CA ARG A 618 -5.31 10.03 15.05
C ARG A 618 -6.34 9.50 16.06
N ASP A 619 -6.09 8.33 16.64
CA ASP A 619 -7.01 7.67 17.58
C ASP A 619 -6.92 8.20 19.01
N HIS A 620 -5.74 8.63 19.44
CA HIS A 620 -5.49 9.10 20.80
C HIS A 620 -5.36 10.62 20.90
N GLY A 621 -5.20 11.31 19.77
CA GLY A 621 -4.92 12.75 19.72
C GLY A 621 -3.52 13.12 20.22
N ARG A 622 -2.66 12.13 20.47
CA ARG A 622 -1.28 12.29 20.94
C ARG A 622 -0.38 11.25 20.28
N PRO A 623 0.89 11.56 20.01
CA PRO A 623 1.82 10.58 19.45
C PRO A 623 2.07 9.44 20.45
N ALA A 624 2.42 8.26 19.93
CA ALA A 624 2.90 7.17 20.77
C ALA A 624 4.27 7.52 21.38
N THR A 625 4.53 7.04 22.58
CA THR A 625 5.80 7.29 23.30
C THR A 625 6.95 6.46 22.75
N ASP A 626 6.64 5.26 22.28
CA ASP A 626 7.61 4.27 21.81
C ASP A 626 6.95 3.27 20.85
N TYR A 627 7.79 2.50 20.16
CA TYR A 627 7.35 1.48 19.23
C TYR A 627 6.64 0.30 19.93
N GLU A 628 6.99 0.01 21.19
CA GLU A 628 6.38 -1.09 21.95
C GLU A 628 4.90 -0.85 22.22
N THR A 629 4.52 0.40 22.50
CA THR A 629 3.13 0.84 22.63
C THR A 629 2.35 0.54 21.35
N LEU A 630 2.93 0.79 20.17
CA LEU A 630 2.28 0.50 18.90
C LEU A 630 2.05 -1.00 18.70
N VAL A 631 3.04 -1.84 19.05
CA VAL A 631 2.90 -3.30 18.92
C VAL A 631 1.86 -3.86 19.88
N GLN A 632 1.92 -3.49 21.17
CA GLN A 632 1.00 -3.98 22.20
C GLN A 632 -0.45 -3.64 21.86
N GLN A 633 -0.69 -2.43 21.37
CA GLN A 633 -2.03 -1.97 21.02
C GLN A 633 -2.48 -2.40 19.61
N GLY A 634 -1.59 -2.99 18.80
CA GLY A 634 -1.92 -3.55 17.48
C GLY A 634 -1.78 -2.59 16.28
N TYR A 635 -1.18 -1.42 16.49
CA TYR A 635 -0.82 -0.44 15.47
C TYR A 635 0.48 -0.79 14.72
N ALA A 636 1.20 -1.82 15.16
CA ALA A 636 2.34 -2.38 14.43
C ALA A 636 2.41 -3.91 14.63
N PRO A 637 2.72 -4.70 13.59
CA PRO A 637 2.99 -6.13 13.74
C PRO A 637 4.25 -6.42 14.54
N ASP A 638 4.18 -7.46 15.37
CA ASP A 638 5.32 -7.95 16.16
C ASP A 638 6.47 -8.48 15.28
N VAL A 639 6.14 -9.09 14.13
CA VAL A 639 7.13 -9.65 13.19
C VAL A 639 8.19 -8.65 12.70
N TRP A 640 7.89 -7.35 12.74
CA TRP A 640 8.86 -6.31 12.34
C TRP A 640 9.99 -6.12 13.37
N ARG A 641 9.86 -6.63 14.60
CA ARG A 641 10.95 -6.63 15.60
C ARG A 641 12.20 -7.36 15.09
N ARG A 642 12.04 -8.36 14.21
CA ARG A 642 13.12 -9.26 13.77
C ARG A 642 14.19 -8.61 12.89
N TYR A 643 13.97 -7.40 12.36
CA TYR A 643 14.78 -6.86 11.25
C TYR A 643 15.64 -5.62 11.58
N GLY A 644 15.95 -5.37 12.85
CA GLY A 644 17.00 -4.40 13.23
C GLY A 644 16.53 -3.23 14.09
N GLY A 645 15.78 -3.54 15.17
CA GLY A 645 15.42 -2.63 16.25
C GLY A 645 14.83 -1.30 15.78
N ILE A 646 13.51 -1.23 15.65
CA ILE A 646 12.81 -0.02 15.23
C ILE A 646 12.67 0.93 16.43
N ARG A 647 13.10 2.18 16.25
CA ARG A 647 12.88 3.28 17.21
C ARG A 647 11.88 4.26 16.66
N LEU A 648 10.98 4.75 17.51
CA LEU A 648 10.05 5.82 17.19
C LEU A 648 10.64 7.17 17.59
N GLU A 649 10.61 8.15 16.70
CA GLU A 649 10.96 9.54 16.97
C GLU A 649 9.75 10.33 17.50
N PRO A 650 9.96 11.47 18.19
CA PRO A 650 8.87 12.27 18.76
C PRO A 650 7.82 12.76 17.75
N ASP A 651 8.21 12.89 16.48
CA ASP A 651 7.32 13.32 15.38
C ASP A 651 6.59 12.15 14.69
N GLY A 652 6.71 10.93 15.22
CA GLY A 652 6.06 9.73 14.69
C GLY A 652 6.84 9.04 13.57
N ARG A 653 7.99 9.56 13.14
CA ARG A 653 8.87 8.86 12.20
C ARG A 653 9.55 7.69 12.89
N THR A 654 9.71 6.58 12.18
CA THR A 654 10.45 5.42 12.69
C THR A 654 11.81 5.29 12.03
N VAL A 655 12.80 4.91 12.82
CA VAL A 655 14.21 4.80 12.44
C VAL A 655 14.69 3.39 12.76
N SER A 656 15.50 2.78 11.89
CA SER A 656 16.20 1.53 12.23
C SER A 656 17.45 1.83 13.04
N THR A 657 17.64 1.14 14.17
CA THR A 657 18.89 1.19 14.94
C THR A 657 20.08 0.59 14.18
N THR A 658 19.82 -0.29 13.21
CA THR A 658 20.85 -0.91 12.37
C THR A 658 21.14 -0.09 11.11
N TYR A 659 20.12 0.47 10.48
CA TYR A 659 20.24 1.07 9.14
C TYR A 659 20.05 2.60 9.11
N GLY A 660 19.59 3.22 10.20
CA GLY A 660 19.24 4.64 10.25
C GLY A 660 17.81 4.95 9.81
N PRO A 661 17.49 6.24 9.56
CA PRO A 661 16.14 6.69 9.19
C PRO A 661 15.70 6.28 7.79
#